data_AF-A0A9D8MKU7-F1
#
_entry.id   AF-A0A9D8MKU7-F1
#
_cell.length_a   1.000
_cell.length_b   1.000
_cell.length_c   1.000
_cell.angle_alpha   90.00
_cell.angle_beta   90.00
_cell.angle_gamma   90.00
#
_symmetry.space_group_name_H-M   'P 1'
#
loop_
_entity.id
_entity.type
_entity.pdbx_description
1 polymer ?
#
loop_
_entity_poly.entity_id
_entity_poly.type
_entity_poly.pdbx_seq_one_letter_code
_entity_poly.pdbx_strand_id
1 'polypeptide(L)'
;MKKTYILMALSMVLTTGLKANPIDKAEARLLAQEFVGIDDATSDHVPIAPYYIFSRGAGKGFVIVSGDDTTAPILGYTEQGDFIPDELPEQLKAMLENWAVGIGKIQAEPKRVGPKRSISERLATARSGVEKFKENWVDVPVLCQTHWHQSSPYNDLCPVNEQGKRAVTGCVATAASQIIYYFRKDNPAELQYDTPTYSYGFPVTESLPKGTPVEYDLMKLSGNGTSKQNHAVAVLMYAIGTSSYLTYGESTAGQPDDCGKAIASQFLLDNDYRTKWSYSQQQWENLIYKSLKAGSPMLYGATAKDKSGGHAVVLDGYQAKTGLYHFNFGWGGQGDGWYTVDDENGMNGFPYDQRGCLNFRPRIPNLKAELPIDVLYHRSTATMNVHVENNGTLDYTGISFYVSSVDRLPGAASKTDNDVVIPAGGSADVTFTYRPNTSPSRYPHLYLFLTDANKNILDSCMVEVKESVADLTLNQISVDAGSVTTEIDGMTFSMVNNKTATVSGTFTNGDAGTPCQPTVRCVLSAYDPETKTWEEVKRTNTSDEVFDVGETRELKFAFRSLEEDRYYKAYFDRKVSASEECELKYISADTVVYFTVRPSNFIMQVNGRRAVASGNWNPTIFESVDLDSTVCSFDFTEVKELTEIPAVANPNAVFFTSVPVAGSANVVCDGSCDSLVVVSGKEFCPGQEFVANKALFVLPVDKAGEWCEAFVPFPVSVPYGIQARRMVSAGSSSITSEVVRVLDGQSPGVFISAHDGFNALEGANVTIGADSTMTALDSVVCAATVYIPMEARAMLFGFKSGAPYFLPTTESTVAPFQVMLMKYSTNGVRAIPISDIKYPDLADVINRATLLVADHPEMKGTKALDDFLATIKKGEDAFTFVTPTKSSEVREETETLEAAIAVFLEATVTGIDEPVQVADSADGPAEYYSLSGIRLQTPGQGIVIMKRGNQVRKVVVK
;
A
#
# COMPACT_ATOMS: atom_id res chain seq x y z
N MET A 1 35.99 45.05 -24.08
CA MET A 1 34.53 44.80 -24.04
C MET A 1 34.18 44.11 -22.73
N LYS A 2 33.18 44.67 -22.04
CA LYS A 2 32.36 44.24 -20.89
C LYS A 2 32.67 42.90 -20.18
N LYS A 3 32.84 42.96 -18.85
CA LYS A 3 32.22 42.01 -17.90
C LYS A 3 31.71 42.77 -16.67
N THR A 4 30.43 42.58 -16.41
CA THR A 4 29.62 43.19 -15.34
C THR A 4 29.72 42.32 -14.09
N TYR A 5 30.06 42.90 -12.93
CA TYR A 5 29.93 42.27 -11.62
C TYR A 5 28.69 42.85 -10.92
N ILE A 6 27.88 41.94 -10.38
CA ILE A 6 26.61 42.18 -9.69
C ILE A 6 26.89 42.71 -8.28
N LEU A 7 26.22 43.80 -7.91
CA LEU A 7 26.24 44.42 -6.59
C LEU A 7 25.56 43.52 -5.54
N MET A 8 26.25 43.27 -4.43
CA MET A 8 25.66 42.94 -3.13
C MET A 8 24.92 44.18 -2.60
N ALA A 9 23.60 44.13 -2.53
CA ALA A 9 22.80 45.10 -1.80
C ALA A 9 22.50 44.57 -0.39
N LEU A 10 23.05 45.26 0.59
CA LEU A 10 22.82 45.14 2.02
C LEU A 10 21.33 45.35 2.33
N SER A 11 20.56 44.29 2.60
CA SER A 11 19.23 44.45 3.19
C SER A 11 19.38 44.63 4.70
N MET A 12 19.09 45.84 5.19
CA MET A 12 18.75 46.06 6.58
C MET A 12 17.51 45.21 6.89
N VAL A 13 17.72 44.11 7.59
CA VAL A 13 16.64 43.43 8.31
C VAL A 13 16.08 44.45 9.29
N LEU A 14 14.85 44.95 9.05
CA LEU A 14 14.04 45.49 10.13
C LEU A 14 13.84 44.37 11.13
N THR A 15 14.66 44.35 12.18
CA THR A 15 14.36 43.61 13.39
C THR A 15 13.13 44.26 14.01
N THR A 16 11.95 43.79 13.61
CA THR A 16 10.76 43.99 14.42
C THR A 16 11.02 43.25 15.72
N GLY A 17 11.46 43.97 16.75
CA GLY A 17 11.57 43.41 18.08
C GLY A 17 10.21 42.84 18.46
N LEU A 18 10.16 41.53 18.72
CA LEU A 18 9.01 40.88 19.35
C LEU A 18 8.66 41.69 20.61
N LYS A 19 7.45 42.24 20.63
CA LYS A 19 6.91 42.96 21.79
C LYS A 19 6.19 41.92 22.65
N ALA A 20 6.67 41.70 23.87
CA ALA A 20 6.09 40.76 24.82
C ALA A 20 4.93 41.41 25.60
N ASN A 21 3.78 40.74 25.69
CA ASN A 21 2.69 41.09 26.60
C ASN A 21 2.27 39.86 27.41
N PRO A 22 2.06 40.02 28.74
CA PRO A 22 1.46 38.97 29.54
C PRO A 22 0.03 38.66 29.08
N ILE A 23 -0.30 37.37 29.05
CA ILE A 23 -1.63 36.84 28.76
C ILE A 23 -2.36 36.66 30.10
N ASP A 24 -3.54 37.27 30.22
CA ASP A 24 -4.41 37.05 31.38
C ASP A 24 -5.29 35.80 31.21
N LYS A 25 -5.93 35.35 32.29
CA LYS A 25 -6.68 34.09 32.29
C LYS A 25 -7.84 34.08 31.29
N ALA A 26 -8.49 35.22 31.03
CA ALA A 26 -9.57 35.32 30.06
C ALA A 26 -9.05 35.13 28.63
N GLU A 27 -7.93 35.76 28.28
CA GLU A 27 -7.26 35.55 26.99
C GLU A 27 -6.76 34.09 26.84
N ALA A 28 -6.22 33.50 27.91
CA ALA A 28 -5.80 32.11 27.93
C ALA A 28 -6.97 31.13 27.75
N ARG A 29 -8.13 31.43 28.35
CA ARG A 29 -9.36 30.64 28.19
C ARG A 29 -9.84 30.62 26.74
N LEU A 30 -9.78 31.77 26.05
CA LEU A 30 -10.14 31.84 24.63
C LEU A 30 -9.20 30.98 23.77
N LEU A 31 -7.89 31.05 24.03
CA LEU A 31 -6.90 30.18 23.36
C LEU A 31 -7.18 28.70 23.61
N ALA A 32 -7.54 28.33 24.85
CA ALA A 32 -7.91 26.96 25.19
C ALA A 32 -9.18 26.51 24.45
N GLN A 33 -10.23 27.32 24.43
CA GLN A 33 -11.53 27.00 23.80
C GLN A 33 -11.45 26.85 22.28
N GLU A 34 -10.65 27.69 21.62
CA GLU A 34 -10.36 27.57 20.18
C GLU A 34 -9.56 26.30 19.86
N PHE A 35 -8.72 25.86 20.80
CA PHE A 35 -7.86 24.70 20.62
C PHE A 35 -8.60 23.37 20.90
N VAL A 36 -9.27 23.27 22.05
CA VAL A 36 -9.93 22.05 22.53
C VAL A 36 -11.13 22.35 23.44
N GLY A 37 -12.11 21.46 23.48
CA GLY A 37 -13.24 21.59 24.40
C GLY A 37 -12.79 21.54 25.86
N ILE A 38 -13.06 22.62 26.61
CA ILE A 38 -12.81 22.75 28.04
C ILE A 38 -14.11 22.76 28.86
N ASP A 39 -14.03 22.27 30.09
CA ASP A 39 -15.09 22.31 31.10
C ASP A 39 -14.52 22.92 32.39
N ASP A 40 -14.22 24.22 32.32
CA ASP A 40 -13.72 25.00 33.44
C ASP A 40 -14.62 26.23 33.67
N ALA A 41 -15.20 26.31 34.87
CA ALA A 41 -16.08 27.39 35.29
C ALA A 41 -15.42 28.33 36.33
N THR A 42 -14.11 28.20 36.54
CA THR A 42 -13.39 29.02 37.53
C THR A 42 -13.26 30.47 37.09
N SER A 43 -13.21 31.40 38.05
CA SER A 43 -13.13 32.85 37.77
C SER A 43 -11.92 33.22 36.92
N ASP A 44 -12.11 34.13 35.96
CA ASP A 44 -11.05 34.73 35.14
C ASP A 44 -10.34 35.90 35.84
N HIS A 45 -10.90 36.40 36.94
CA HIS A 45 -10.32 37.47 37.75
C HIS A 45 -9.27 36.94 38.72
N VAL A 46 -8.11 36.55 38.19
CA VAL A 46 -6.94 36.11 38.95
C VAL A 46 -5.72 36.98 38.61
N PRO A 47 -4.70 37.08 39.50
CA PRO A 47 -3.42 37.68 39.15
C PRO A 47 -2.81 37.00 37.91
N ILE A 48 -2.03 37.76 37.14
CA ILE A 48 -1.28 37.23 36.00
C ILE A 48 -0.39 36.08 36.50
N ALA A 49 -0.51 34.93 35.84
CA ALA A 49 0.27 33.75 36.13
C ALA A 49 1.22 33.40 34.96
N PRO A 50 2.27 32.61 35.20
CA PRO A 50 3.13 32.10 34.13
C PRO A 50 2.40 31.19 33.13
N TYR A 51 1.36 30.47 33.55
CA TYR A 51 0.50 29.65 32.70
C TYR A 51 -0.85 29.42 33.39
N TYR A 52 -1.81 28.89 32.63
CA TYR A 52 -3.14 28.51 33.12
C TYR A 52 -3.46 27.07 32.68
N ILE A 53 -4.04 26.29 33.59
CA ILE A 53 -4.48 24.92 33.32
C ILE A 53 -6.01 24.91 33.32
N PHE A 54 -6.60 24.43 32.24
CA PHE A 54 -8.05 24.31 32.10
C PHE A 54 -8.44 22.83 32.00
N SER A 55 -9.37 22.38 32.84
CA SER A 55 -9.93 21.03 32.76
C SER A 55 -10.75 20.86 31.49
N ARG A 56 -10.73 19.67 30.90
CA ARG A 56 -11.57 19.28 29.76
C ARG A 56 -12.83 18.52 30.17
N GLY A 57 -13.05 18.40 31.48
CA GLY A 57 -14.11 17.61 32.10
C GLY A 57 -13.60 16.26 32.59
N ALA A 58 -14.38 15.62 33.47
CA ALA A 58 -13.97 14.39 34.16
C ALA A 58 -13.46 13.30 33.19
N GLY A 59 -12.22 12.87 33.39
CA GLY A 59 -11.51 11.86 32.62
C GLY A 59 -11.04 12.28 31.22
N LYS A 60 -11.26 13.54 30.82
CA LYS A 60 -11.00 14.05 29.46
C LYS A 60 -9.69 14.83 29.32
N GLY A 61 -8.88 14.86 30.38
CA GLY A 61 -7.60 15.55 30.41
C GLY A 61 -7.71 17.04 30.72
N PHE A 62 -6.62 17.75 30.44
CA PHE A 62 -6.49 19.18 30.67
C PHE A 62 -5.63 19.82 29.57
N VAL A 63 -5.78 21.14 29.39
CA VAL A 63 -4.95 21.94 28.48
C VAL A 63 -4.19 23.00 29.26
N ILE A 64 -2.93 23.20 28.88
CA ILE A 64 -2.01 24.14 29.53
C ILE A 64 -1.69 25.25 28.54
N VAL A 65 -2.09 26.47 28.90
CA VAL A 65 -1.94 27.67 28.07
C VAL A 65 -0.91 28.60 28.69
N SER A 66 -0.02 29.13 27.87
CA SER A 66 1.01 30.05 28.35
C SER A 66 0.42 31.39 28.84
N GLY A 67 1.06 31.96 29.86
CA GLY A 67 0.79 33.29 30.38
C GLY A 67 1.58 34.41 29.68
N ASP A 68 2.30 34.15 28.59
CA ASP A 68 3.06 35.17 27.86
C ASP A 68 3.00 34.97 26.33
N ASP A 69 2.85 36.06 25.59
CA ASP A 69 2.65 36.02 24.13
C ASP A 69 3.92 35.74 23.30
N THR A 70 5.09 35.69 23.95
CA THR A 70 6.37 35.35 23.30
C THR A 70 6.70 33.86 23.28
N THR A 71 5.86 33.04 23.91
CA THR A 71 5.99 31.57 23.94
C THR A 71 4.88 30.90 23.12
N ALA A 72 4.99 29.59 22.93
CA ALA A 72 3.91 28.79 22.33
C ALA A 72 2.59 29.03 23.09
N PRO A 73 1.47 29.32 22.40
CA PRO A 73 0.20 29.61 23.08
C PRO A 73 -0.31 28.41 23.85
N ILE A 74 -0.18 27.20 23.29
CA ILE A 74 -0.48 25.94 23.95
C ILE A 74 0.85 25.26 24.29
N LEU A 75 1.13 25.08 25.58
CA LEU A 75 2.36 24.43 26.06
C LEU A 75 2.24 22.91 25.98
N GLY A 76 1.03 22.40 26.22
CA GLY A 76 0.66 21.01 25.99
C GLY A 76 -0.74 20.70 26.47
N TYR A 77 -1.23 19.52 26.13
CA TYR A 77 -2.52 19.02 26.59
C TYR A 77 -2.54 17.50 26.67
N THR A 78 -3.39 16.98 27.55
CA THR A 78 -3.64 15.54 27.68
C THR A 78 -5.05 15.23 27.20
N GLU A 79 -5.25 14.03 26.65
CA GLU A 79 -6.55 13.55 26.15
C GLU A 79 -7.32 12.70 27.15
N GLN A 80 -6.68 12.34 28.25
CA GLN A 80 -7.21 11.44 29.27
C GLN A 80 -6.71 11.82 30.66
N GLY A 81 -7.41 11.33 31.68
CA GLY A 81 -7.11 11.56 33.08
C GLY A 81 -7.61 12.92 33.59
N ASP A 82 -7.44 13.14 34.89
CA ASP A 82 -7.82 14.40 35.55
C ASP A 82 -6.58 15.12 36.07
N PHE A 83 -6.61 16.46 36.05
CA PHE A 83 -5.60 17.25 36.73
C PHE A 83 -5.92 17.32 38.22
N ILE A 84 -5.27 16.46 39.02
CA ILE A 84 -5.42 16.42 40.48
C ILE A 84 -4.10 16.90 41.10
N PRO A 85 -3.99 18.18 41.53
CA PRO A 85 -2.73 18.79 41.98
C PRO A 85 -2.00 17.99 43.07
N ASP A 86 -2.76 17.42 44.01
CA ASP A 86 -2.21 16.69 45.15
C ASP A 86 -1.67 15.30 44.77
N GLU A 87 -2.13 14.74 43.65
CA GLU A 87 -1.78 13.40 43.16
C GLU A 87 -0.81 13.44 41.96
N LEU A 88 -0.24 14.60 41.63
CA LEU A 88 0.76 14.71 40.57
C LEU A 88 2.08 14.01 40.99
N PRO A 89 2.71 13.21 40.11
CA PRO A 89 4.05 12.69 40.31
C PRO A 89 5.04 13.83 40.57
N GLU A 90 6.03 13.60 41.43
CA GLU A 90 7.02 14.62 41.82
C GLU A 90 7.71 15.26 40.61
N GLN A 91 7.98 14.46 39.59
CA GLN A 91 8.60 14.91 38.36
C GLN A 91 7.64 15.76 37.49
N LEU A 92 6.33 15.51 37.55
CA LEU A 92 5.29 16.34 36.91
C LEU A 92 5.14 17.68 37.64
N LYS A 93 5.30 17.71 38.97
CA LYS A 93 5.33 18.96 39.76
C LYS A 93 6.55 19.80 39.41
N ALA A 94 7.74 19.19 39.40
CA ALA A 94 8.99 19.87 39.01
C ALA A 94 8.90 20.44 37.58
N MET A 95 8.20 19.74 36.68
CA MET A 95 7.92 20.21 35.33
C MET A 95 7.08 21.50 35.32
N LEU A 96 5.95 21.51 36.02
CA LEU A 96 5.08 22.68 36.16
C LEU A 96 5.79 23.86 36.82
N GLU A 97 6.68 23.59 37.78
CA GLU A 97 7.52 24.60 38.42
C GLU A 97 8.56 25.19 37.44
N ASN A 98 9.18 24.35 36.60
CA ASN A 98 10.14 24.82 35.60
C ASN A 98 9.51 25.75 34.56
N TRP A 99 8.28 25.46 34.10
CA TRP A 99 7.52 26.40 33.27
C TRP A 99 7.21 27.69 34.01
N ALA A 100 6.80 27.61 35.29
CA ALA A 100 6.51 28.80 36.08
C ALA A 100 7.73 29.71 36.21
N VAL A 101 8.91 29.13 36.47
CA VAL A 101 10.19 29.86 36.55
C VAL A 101 10.60 30.40 35.18
N GLY A 102 10.47 29.61 34.12
CA GLY A 102 10.87 29.98 32.76
C GLY A 102 10.06 31.17 32.24
N ILE A 103 8.74 31.06 32.26
CA ILE A 103 7.82 32.10 31.77
C ILE A 103 7.79 33.29 32.73
N GLY A 104 7.88 33.07 34.04
CA GLY A 104 8.00 34.15 35.02
C GLY A 104 9.24 35.03 34.80
N LYS A 105 10.37 34.45 34.37
CA LYS A 105 11.56 35.23 33.96
C LYS A 105 11.29 36.05 32.71
N ILE A 106 10.59 35.50 31.71
CA ILE A 106 10.20 36.22 30.48
C ILE A 106 9.32 37.42 30.84
N GLN A 107 8.36 37.24 31.74
CA GLN A 107 7.45 38.28 32.23
C GLN A 107 8.17 39.36 33.07
N ALA A 108 9.26 39.01 33.76
CA ALA A 108 10.05 39.92 34.59
C ALA A 108 11.12 40.72 33.82
N GLU A 109 11.45 40.33 32.58
CA GLU A 109 12.43 41.05 31.75
C GLU A 109 11.90 42.43 31.31
N PRO A 110 12.69 43.52 31.41
CA PRO A 110 12.26 44.86 31.00
C PRO A 110 12.17 44.95 29.47
N LYS A 111 11.01 44.57 28.91
CA LYS A 111 10.72 44.61 27.48
C LYS A 111 9.86 45.82 27.11
N ARG A 112 9.95 46.25 25.84
CA ARG A 112 9.06 47.27 25.27
C ARG A 112 7.65 46.69 25.11
N VAL A 113 6.82 46.84 26.14
CA VAL A 113 5.40 46.45 26.14
C VAL A 113 4.69 47.17 24.98
N GLY A 114 4.03 46.40 24.12
CA GLY A 114 3.21 46.95 23.04
C GLY A 114 1.87 47.46 23.58
N PRO A 115 1.08 48.18 22.77
CA PRO A 115 -0.32 48.42 23.14
C PRO A 115 -1.04 47.06 23.30
N LYS A 116 -1.52 46.77 24.52
CA LYS A 116 -2.27 45.55 24.86
C LYS A 116 -3.50 45.48 23.96
N ARG A 117 -3.58 44.46 23.10
CA ARG A 117 -4.76 44.19 22.26
C ARG A 117 -5.42 42.95 22.81
N SER A 118 -6.71 43.06 23.16
CA SER A 118 -7.53 41.88 23.48
C SER A 118 -7.47 40.88 22.32
N ILE A 119 -7.13 39.64 22.61
CA ILE A 119 -7.12 38.56 21.61
C ILE A 119 -8.56 38.29 21.17
N SER A 120 -8.83 38.42 19.87
CA SER A 120 -10.09 37.95 19.26
C SER A 120 -9.97 36.48 18.85
N GLU A 121 -11.09 35.77 18.67
CA GLU A 121 -11.12 34.38 18.15
C GLU A 121 -10.23 34.23 16.90
N ARG A 122 -10.38 35.14 15.92
CA ARG A 122 -9.54 35.15 14.70
C ARG A 122 -8.03 35.27 14.96
N LEU A 123 -7.64 36.03 15.99
CA LEU A 123 -6.23 36.18 16.37
C LEU A 123 -5.75 34.96 17.18
N ALA A 124 -6.62 34.35 17.98
CA ALA A 124 -6.35 33.09 18.67
C ALA A 124 -6.08 31.97 17.64
N THR A 125 -6.94 31.81 16.63
CA THR A 125 -6.74 30.84 15.53
C THR A 125 -5.43 31.08 14.78
N ALA A 126 -5.06 32.33 14.54
CA ALA A 126 -3.81 32.66 13.87
C ALA A 126 -2.58 32.38 14.74
N ARG A 127 -2.68 32.58 16.06
CA ARG A 127 -1.59 32.28 17.01
C ARG A 127 -1.41 30.79 17.25
N SER A 128 -2.47 29.99 17.19
CA SER A 128 -2.42 28.53 17.28
C SER A 128 -2.07 27.85 15.95
N GLY A 129 -1.79 28.62 14.90
CA GLY A 129 -1.45 28.08 13.58
C GLY A 129 -0.10 27.39 13.55
N VAL A 130 -0.01 26.32 12.76
CA VAL A 130 1.22 25.53 12.61
C VAL A 130 2.22 26.26 11.70
N GLU A 131 3.51 26.15 12.01
CA GLU A 131 4.58 26.75 11.22
C GLU A 131 4.58 26.24 9.78
N LYS A 132 4.82 27.13 8.82
CA LYS A 132 4.71 26.85 7.37
C LYS A 132 5.52 25.65 6.89
N PHE A 133 6.70 25.36 7.46
CA PHE A 133 7.49 24.22 7.02
C PHE A 133 6.91 22.86 7.43
N LYS A 134 5.94 22.84 8.35
CA LYS A 134 5.18 21.65 8.76
C LYS A 134 3.85 21.52 8.00
N GLU A 135 3.54 22.42 7.07
CA GLU A 135 2.25 22.50 6.35
C GLU A 135 1.89 21.21 5.58
N ASN A 136 2.90 20.46 5.13
CA ASN A 136 2.73 19.18 4.41
C ASN A 136 2.96 17.95 5.31
N TRP A 137 3.10 18.13 6.63
CA TRP A 137 3.25 17.00 7.54
C TRP A 137 1.88 16.42 7.85
N VAL A 138 1.82 15.10 7.99
CA VAL A 138 0.60 14.34 8.30
C VAL A 138 0.67 13.84 9.73
N ASP A 139 -0.49 13.50 10.29
CA ASP A 139 -0.55 12.91 11.63
C ASP A 139 0.29 11.62 11.69
N VAL A 140 1.06 11.47 12.76
CA VAL A 140 1.65 10.20 13.18
C VAL A 140 0.91 9.79 14.44
N PRO A 141 0.18 8.66 14.43
CA PRO A 141 -0.53 8.19 15.62
C PRO A 141 0.44 7.87 16.75
N VAL A 142 -0.07 7.82 17.98
CA VAL A 142 0.70 7.37 19.14
C VAL A 142 1.16 5.92 18.89
N LEU A 143 2.47 5.73 18.80
CA LEU A 143 3.08 4.44 18.44
C LEU A 143 3.13 3.48 19.63
N CYS A 144 3.48 3.96 20.83
CA CYS A 144 3.60 3.11 22.01
C CYS A 144 2.27 3.03 22.76
N GLN A 145 1.77 1.80 22.94
CA GLN A 145 0.53 1.54 23.71
C GLN A 145 0.77 1.30 25.20
N THR A 146 2.04 1.21 25.62
CA THR A 146 2.42 0.98 27.02
C THR A 146 2.24 2.24 27.84
N HIS A 147 1.83 2.09 29.10
CA HIS A 147 1.78 3.15 30.10
C HIS A 147 2.43 2.62 31.37
N TRP A 148 3.76 2.47 31.33
CA TRP A 148 4.55 1.89 32.42
C TRP A 148 4.94 2.92 33.48
N HIS A 149 5.35 2.46 34.66
CA HIS A 149 5.75 3.29 35.80
C HIS A 149 7.19 2.98 36.22
N GLN A 150 7.72 3.74 37.18
CA GLN A 150 9.06 3.53 37.77
C GLN A 150 9.06 2.78 39.11
N SER A 151 7.88 2.42 39.61
CA SER A 151 7.66 1.80 40.92
C SER A 151 7.14 0.38 40.74
N SER A 152 6.72 -0.31 41.80
CA SER A 152 6.25 -1.69 41.69
C SER A 152 5.07 -1.78 40.71
N PRO A 153 5.06 -2.76 39.80
CA PRO A 153 5.92 -3.94 39.75
C PRO A 153 7.18 -3.76 38.91
N TYR A 154 7.32 -2.65 38.20
CA TYR A 154 8.38 -2.40 37.23
C TYR A 154 9.78 -2.39 37.87
N ASN A 155 9.88 -1.97 39.13
CA ASN A 155 11.15 -1.92 39.86
C ASN A 155 11.41 -3.15 40.73
N ASP A 156 10.62 -4.23 40.67
CA ASP A 156 10.69 -5.36 41.61
C ASP A 156 12.08 -6.05 41.67
N LEU A 157 12.90 -5.91 40.62
CA LEU A 157 14.28 -6.40 40.56
C LEU A 157 15.34 -5.31 40.80
N CYS A 158 14.97 -4.04 40.90
CA CYS A 158 15.92 -2.94 41.13
C CYS A 158 16.67 -3.10 42.47
N PRO A 159 17.92 -2.63 42.56
CA PRO A 159 18.75 -2.75 43.76
C PRO A 159 18.07 -2.20 45.02
N VAL A 160 18.45 -2.78 46.17
CA VAL A 160 18.06 -2.32 47.49
C VAL A 160 19.26 -1.74 48.22
N ASN A 161 19.06 -0.65 48.97
CA ASN A 161 20.12 -0.12 49.84
C ASN A 161 20.25 -0.94 51.14
N GLU A 162 21.26 -0.61 51.95
CA GLU A 162 21.51 -1.26 53.25
C GLU A 162 20.34 -1.17 54.24
N GLN A 163 19.43 -0.22 54.04
CA GLN A 163 18.23 -0.01 54.85
C GLN A 163 17.01 -0.79 54.33
N GLY A 164 17.17 -1.60 53.27
CA GLY A 164 16.11 -2.38 52.64
C GLY A 164 15.17 -1.58 51.74
N LYS A 165 15.50 -0.31 51.42
CA LYS A 165 14.71 0.50 50.49
C LYS A 165 15.11 0.18 49.06
N ARG A 166 14.10 -0.07 48.22
CA ARG A 166 14.26 -0.39 46.80
C ARG A 166 14.40 0.86 45.95
N ALA A 167 15.34 0.85 45.02
CA ALA A 167 15.48 1.90 44.01
C ALA A 167 14.29 1.92 43.04
N VAL A 168 14.00 3.08 42.46
CA VAL A 168 13.09 3.18 41.30
C VAL A 168 13.83 2.73 40.03
N THR A 169 13.10 2.35 38.98
CA THR A 169 13.73 1.96 37.70
C THR A 169 14.56 3.10 37.09
N GLY A 170 14.07 4.34 37.21
CA GLY A 170 14.59 5.51 36.54
C GLY A 170 13.89 5.79 35.21
N CYS A 171 13.65 7.07 34.91
CA CYS A 171 12.93 7.51 33.71
C CYS A 171 13.54 7.01 32.40
N VAL A 172 14.88 6.96 32.31
CA VAL A 172 15.61 6.46 31.14
C VAL A 172 15.31 4.98 30.90
N ALA A 173 15.39 4.13 31.93
CA ALA A 173 15.08 2.70 31.82
C ALA A 173 13.61 2.46 31.48
N THR A 174 12.70 3.22 32.08
CA THR A 174 11.27 3.08 31.79
C THR A 174 10.94 3.46 30.34
N ALA A 175 11.43 4.61 29.87
CA ALA A 175 11.22 5.02 28.47
C ALA A 175 11.86 4.04 27.49
N ALA A 176 13.11 3.62 27.74
CA ALA A 176 13.79 2.62 26.91
C ALA A 176 13.05 1.28 26.87
N SER A 177 12.56 0.79 28.01
CA SER A 177 11.82 -0.47 28.08
C SER A 177 10.54 -0.42 27.26
N GLN A 178 9.81 0.71 27.26
CA GLN A 178 8.62 0.89 26.44
C GLN A 178 8.95 0.83 24.94
N ILE A 179 10.07 1.43 24.51
CA ILE A 179 10.55 1.37 23.11
C ILE A 179 11.00 -0.05 22.75
N ILE A 180 11.76 -0.72 23.60
CA ILE A 180 12.16 -2.12 23.38
C ILE A 180 10.89 -2.98 23.22
N TYR A 181 9.89 -2.81 24.09
CA TYR A 181 8.63 -3.54 23.97
C TYR A 181 7.85 -3.24 22.68
N TYR A 182 7.90 -2.00 22.19
CA TYR A 182 7.30 -1.65 20.89
C TYR A 182 7.91 -2.49 19.75
N PHE A 183 9.23 -2.66 19.75
CA PHE A 183 9.99 -3.48 18.78
C PHE A 183 10.05 -4.99 19.11
N ARG A 184 9.24 -5.50 20.05
CA ARG A 184 9.31 -6.90 20.54
C ARG A 184 9.20 -7.98 19.46
N LYS A 185 8.62 -7.67 18.30
CA LYS A 185 8.51 -8.61 17.16
C LYS A 185 9.86 -8.86 16.47
N ASP A 186 10.79 -7.92 16.57
CA ASP A 186 12.11 -7.99 15.94
C ASP A 186 13.24 -8.27 16.94
N ASN A 187 13.00 -7.99 18.22
CA ASN A 187 14.00 -8.17 19.26
C ASN A 187 14.32 -9.66 19.51
N PRO A 188 15.53 -9.97 19.98
CA PRO A 188 15.83 -11.32 20.46
C PRO A 188 14.96 -11.68 21.66
N ALA A 189 14.55 -12.94 21.75
CA ALA A 189 13.76 -13.47 22.87
C ALA A 189 14.55 -13.60 24.19
N GLU A 190 15.87 -13.41 24.15
CA GLU A 190 16.78 -13.58 25.27
C GLU A 190 17.88 -12.50 25.27
N LEU A 191 18.41 -12.18 26.46
CA LEU A 191 19.53 -11.24 26.63
C LEU A 191 20.78 -11.73 25.89
N GLN A 192 21.46 -10.83 25.20
CA GLN A 192 22.64 -11.16 24.37
C GLN A 192 23.94 -11.25 25.18
N TYR A 193 24.00 -10.61 26.35
CA TYR A 193 25.17 -10.59 27.24
C TYR A 193 24.76 -10.59 28.71
N ASP A 194 25.69 -10.97 29.59
CA ASP A 194 25.51 -10.82 31.05
C ASP A 194 25.34 -9.34 31.42
N THR A 195 24.42 -9.02 32.32
CA THR A 195 24.28 -7.63 32.80
C THR A 195 25.39 -7.28 33.81
N PRO A 196 25.89 -6.04 33.83
CA PRO A 196 27.01 -5.68 34.69
C PRO A 196 26.60 -5.50 36.16
N THR A 197 27.54 -5.73 37.08
CA THR A 197 27.46 -5.35 38.50
C THR A 197 28.38 -4.17 38.79
N TYR A 198 28.00 -3.28 39.72
CA TYR A 198 28.79 -2.11 40.10
C TYR A 198 28.42 -1.58 41.50
N SER A 199 29.33 -0.81 42.11
CA SER A 199 29.32 -0.49 43.55
C SER A 199 28.93 0.94 43.93
N TYR A 200 28.41 1.73 42.99
CA TYR A 200 27.93 3.10 43.25
C TYR A 200 26.40 3.18 43.24
N GLY A 201 25.85 4.27 43.78
CA GLY A 201 24.40 4.40 44.00
C GLY A 201 23.90 3.35 44.98
N PHE A 202 22.70 2.83 44.75
CA PHE A 202 22.28 1.56 45.34
C PHE A 202 23.01 0.45 44.54
N PRO A 203 23.94 -0.28 45.16
CA PRO A 203 24.87 -1.13 44.43
C PRO A 203 24.15 -2.25 43.68
N VAL A 204 24.51 -2.46 42.42
CA VAL A 204 24.04 -3.60 41.62
C VAL A 204 24.94 -4.79 41.92
N THR A 205 24.44 -5.72 42.72
CA THR A 205 25.19 -6.89 43.18
C THR A 205 24.82 -8.19 42.47
N GLU A 206 23.74 -8.18 41.68
CA GLU A 206 23.26 -9.34 40.93
C GLU A 206 23.39 -9.08 39.43
N SER A 207 23.69 -10.14 38.67
CA SER A 207 23.79 -10.10 37.21
C SER A 207 22.76 -11.06 36.63
N LEU A 208 22.06 -10.62 35.58
CA LEU A 208 21.26 -11.50 34.75
C LEU A 208 22.17 -12.12 33.69
N PRO A 209 22.26 -13.46 33.59
CA PRO A 209 23.13 -14.10 32.62
C PRO A 209 22.62 -13.92 31.18
N LYS A 210 23.55 -13.99 30.22
CA LYS A 210 23.24 -14.19 28.80
C LYS A 210 22.29 -15.38 28.63
N GLY A 211 21.30 -15.23 27.77
CA GLY A 211 20.26 -16.24 27.56
C GLY A 211 19.08 -16.14 28.54
N THR A 212 19.07 -15.15 29.45
CA THR A 212 17.89 -14.87 30.27
C THR A 212 16.71 -14.51 29.35
N PRO A 213 15.57 -15.21 29.43
CA PRO A 213 14.40 -14.92 28.60
C PRO A 213 13.82 -13.52 28.85
N VAL A 214 13.46 -12.83 27.77
CA VAL A 214 12.70 -11.58 27.79
C VAL A 214 11.28 -11.90 27.34
N GLU A 215 10.43 -12.23 28.31
CA GLU A 215 9.07 -12.74 28.08
C GLU A 215 8.08 -11.63 27.67
N TYR A 216 8.28 -11.03 26.49
CA TYR A 216 7.47 -9.91 25.99
C TYR A 216 5.96 -10.20 26.03
N ASP A 217 5.52 -11.40 25.64
CA ASP A 217 4.10 -11.76 25.60
C ASP A 217 3.41 -11.78 26.97
N LEU A 218 4.18 -11.84 28.07
CA LEU A 218 3.65 -11.76 29.43
C LEU A 218 3.52 -10.32 29.94
N MET A 219 4.20 -9.35 29.32
CA MET A 219 4.20 -7.98 29.80
C MET A 219 2.87 -7.28 29.45
N LYS A 220 2.19 -6.76 30.47
CA LYS A 220 0.96 -5.98 30.29
C LYS A 220 1.28 -4.58 29.75
N LEU A 221 0.32 -3.98 29.05
CA LEU A 221 0.44 -2.59 28.59
C LEU A 221 0.49 -1.59 29.75
N SER A 222 -0.17 -1.87 30.87
CA SER A 222 -0.13 -1.01 32.06
C SER A 222 -0.54 -1.76 33.35
N GLY A 223 -0.21 -1.13 34.48
CA GLY A 223 -0.58 -1.56 35.82
C GLY A 223 -0.01 -2.92 36.26
N ASN A 224 -0.59 -3.48 37.31
CA ASN A 224 -0.16 -4.76 37.89
C ASN A 224 -0.79 -5.96 37.16
N GLY A 225 -0.08 -7.09 37.18
CA GLY A 225 -0.54 -8.40 36.71
C GLY A 225 -0.25 -9.52 37.72
N THR A 226 -0.23 -10.75 37.23
CA THR A 226 0.24 -11.92 37.99
C THR A 226 1.73 -11.81 38.30
N SER A 227 2.23 -12.61 39.24
CA SER A 227 3.66 -12.62 39.59
C SER A 227 4.57 -12.85 38.37
N LYS A 228 4.18 -13.69 37.42
CA LYS A 228 4.95 -13.91 36.18
C LYS A 228 4.96 -12.67 35.27
N GLN A 229 3.80 -12.03 35.09
CA GLN A 229 3.67 -10.83 34.26
C GLN A 229 4.45 -9.64 34.85
N ASN A 230 4.37 -9.47 36.17
CA ASN A 230 5.14 -8.45 36.89
C ASN A 230 6.65 -8.72 36.80
N HIS A 231 7.05 -9.98 36.97
CA HIS A 231 8.44 -10.38 36.84
C HIS A 231 8.99 -10.12 35.44
N ALA A 232 8.24 -10.46 34.38
CA ALA A 232 8.66 -10.25 33.00
C ALA A 232 9.03 -8.77 32.72
N VAL A 233 8.18 -7.82 33.09
CA VAL A 233 8.49 -6.40 32.90
C VAL A 233 9.63 -5.92 33.80
N ALA A 234 9.75 -6.45 35.03
CA ALA A 234 10.85 -6.13 35.93
C ALA A 234 12.21 -6.64 35.40
N VAL A 235 12.24 -7.80 34.75
CA VAL A 235 13.43 -8.33 34.06
C VAL A 235 13.88 -7.38 32.97
N LEU A 236 12.97 -6.91 32.10
CA LEU A 236 13.30 -5.95 31.06
C LEU A 236 13.84 -4.64 31.63
N MET A 237 13.14 -4.06 32.61
CA MET A 237 13.53 -2.81 33.28
C MET A 237 14.90 -2.90 33.94
N TYR A 238 15.19 -4.02 34.62
CA TYR A 238 16.46 -4.26 35.26
C TYR A 238 17.58 -4.50 34.25
N ALA A 239 17.33 -5.30 33.21
CA ALA A 239 18.31 -5.61 32.19
C ALA A 239 18.78 -4.35 31.45
N ILE A 240 17.84 -3.49 31.01
CA ILE A 240 18.23 -2.26 30.34
C ILE A 240 18.88 -1.26 31.30
N GLY A 241 18.36 -1.12 32.53
CA GLY A 241 18.90 -0.15 33.48
C GLY A 241 20.31 -0.49 33.95
N THR A 242 20.58 -1.75 34.28
CA THR A 242 21.95 -2.19 34.65
C THR A 242 22.91 -2.12 33.45
N SER A 243 22.48 -2.56 32.26
CA SER A 243 23.31 -2.49 31.04
C SER A 243 23.64 -1.06 30.60
N SER A 244 22.83 -0.09 31.02
CA SER A 244 23.06 1.35 30.81
C SER A 244 23.91 2.00 31.91
N TYR A 245 24.40 1.23 32.88
CA TYR A 245 25.19 1.71 34.04
C TYR A 245 24.47 2.82 34.84
N LEU A 246 23.15 2.71 35.01
CA LEU A 246 22.36 3.70 35.75
C LEU A 246 22.81 3.84 37.21
N THR A 247 22.80 5.07 37.74
CA THR A 247 23.02 5.32 39.17
C THR A 247 21.69 5.10 39.89
N TYR A 248 21.44 3.87 40.35
CA TYR A 248 20.22 3.52 41.08
C TYR A 248 20.12 4.24 42.42
N GLY A 249 18.89 4.62 42.79
CA GLY A 249 18.60 5.22 44.09
C GLY A 249 17.10 5.46 44.27
N GLU A 250 16.76 6.25 45.28
CA GLU A 250 15.39 6.75 45.44
C GLU A 250 14.94 7.62 44.26
N SER A 251 15.92 8.27 43.62
CA SER A 251 15.84 8.80 42.27
C SER A 251 17.01 8.20 41.48
N THR A 252 16.71 7.56 40.36
CA THR A 252 17.71 6.86 39.53
C THR A 252 18.11 7.75 38.35
N ALA A 253 19.42 7.98 38.19
CA ALA A 253 19.97 8.88 37.17
C ALA A 253 20.65 8.11 36.02
N GLY A 254 20.59 8.66 34.80
CA GLY A 254 21.18 8.06 33.60
C GLY A 254 21.22 8.99 32.40
N GLN A 255 21.88 8.54 31.33
CA GLN A 255 21.99 9.25 30.05
C GLN A 255 21.31 8.47 28.91
N PRO A 256 20.55 9.14 28.03
CA PRO A 256 19.96 8.49 26.86
C PRO A 256 20.98 7.83 25.93
N ASP A 257 22.18 8.39 25.74
CA ASP A 257 23.23 7.83 24.87
C ASP A 257 23.70 6.44 25.34
N ASP A 258 24.03 6.32 26.63
CA ASP A 258 24.47 5.04 27.20
C ASP A 258 23.36 4.00 27.16
N CYS A 259 22.11 4.43 27.36
CA CYS A 259 20.96 3.56 27.19
C CYS A 259 20.75 3.14 25.73
N GLY A 260 20.92 4.05 24.77
CA GLY A 260 20.89 3.73 23.33
C GLY A 260 21.94 2.68 22.94
N LYS A 261 23.16 2.75 23.49
CA LYS A 261 24.19 1.73 23.30
C LYS A 261 23.81 0.40 23.95
N ALA A 262 23.21 0.43 25.12
CA ALA A 262 22.70 -0.77 25.78
C ALA A 262 21.56 -1.42 24.97
N ILE A 263 20.64 -0.63 24.40
CA ILE A 263 19.58 -1.11 23.49
C ILE A 263 20.19 -1.81 22.27
N ALA A 264 21.13 -1.15 21.58
CA ALA A 264 21.78 -1.68 20.38
C ALA A 264 22.61 -2.96 20.60
N SER A 265 23.11 -3.17 21.83
CA SER A 265 23.91 -4.34 22.19
C SER A 265 23.08 -5.49 22.75
N GLN A 266 22.25 -5.25 23.77
CA GLN A 266 21.45 -6.28 24.43
C GLN A 266 20.23 -6.73 23.61
N PHE A 267 19.66 -5.85 22.79
CA PHE A 267 18.41 -6.11 22.08
C PHE A 267 18.56 -6.03 20.55
N LEU A 268 19.79 -5.85 20.04
CA LEU A 268 20.10 -5.77 18.61
C LEU A 268 19.29 -4.71 17.85
N LEU A 269 18.91 -3.64 18.55
CA LEU A 269 18.09 -2.55 18.02
C LEU A 269 18.93 -1.28 17.89
N ASP A 270 19.44 -1.03 16.69
CA ASP A 270 20.32 0.09 16.39
C ASP A 270 19.55 1.41 16.41
N ASN A 271 20.23 2.51 16.75
CA ASN A 271 19.64 3.85 16.84
C ASN A 271 20.71 4.92 16.58
N ASP A 272 20.25 6.13 16.30
CA ASP A 272 21.13 7.29 16.13
C ASP A 272 20.96 8.24 17.31
N TYR A 273 21.98 8.37 18.15
CA TYR A 273 22.01 9.38 19.20
C TYR A 273 22.29 10.77 18.62
N ARG A 274 21.41 11.73 18.91
CA ARG A 274 21.54 13.12 18.47
C ARG A 274 21.29 14.09 19.60
N THR A 275 21.85 15.28 19.47
CA THR A 275 21.73 16.37 20.44
C THR A 275 21.27 17.64 19.72
N LYS A 276 20.31 18.35 20.31
CA LYS A 276 19.65 19.50 19.67
C LYS A 276 20.61 20.65 19.38
N TRP A 277 21.64 20.85 20.20
CA TRP A 277 22.61 21.95 20.02
C TRP A 277 23.34 21.94 18.67
N SER A 278 23.34 20.80 17.96
CA SER A 278 23.90 20.66 16.60
C SER A 278 22.94 21.07 15.48
N TYR A 279 21.71 21.46 15.80
CA TYR A 279 20.61 21.68 14.84
C TYR A 279 19.86 22.98 15.16
N SER A 280 19.35 23.65 14.11
CA SER A 280 18.29 24.64 14.28
C SER A 280 16.97 23.98 14.70
N GLN A 281 16.03 24.75 15.26
CA GLN A 281 14.68 24.26 15.64
C GLN A 281 14.03 23.47 14.48
N GLN A 282 13.99 24.06 13.29
CA GLN A 282 13.41 23.43 12.10
C GLN A 282 14.12 22.12 11.74
N GLN A 283 15.46 22.07 11.78
CA GLN A 283 16.21 20.84 11.47
C GLN A 283 15.94 19.75 12.50
N TRP A 284 15.87 20.12 13.78
CA TRP A 284 15.61 19.21 14.88
C TRP A 284 14.22 18.57 14.78
N GLU A 285 13.20 19.39 14.57
CA GLU A 285 11.82 18.93 14.39
C GLU A 285 11.64 18.09 13.13
N ASN A 286 12.37 18.40 12.05
CA ASN A 286 12.40 17.55 10.86
C ASN A 286 13.00 16.17 11.14
N LEU A 287 14.05 16.08 11.96
CA LEU A 287 14.64 14.79 12.36
C LEU A 287 13.65 13.97 13.19
N ILE A 288 13.00 14.61 14.18
CA ILE A 288 11.98 13.97 15.01
C ILE A 288 10.84 13.45 14.14
N TYR A 289 10.25 14.32 13.33
CA TYR A 289 9.11 13.96 12.48
C TYR A 289 9.45 12.84 11.49
N LYS A 290 10.65 12.84 10.89
CA LYS A 290 11.06 11.76 9.99
C LYS A 290 11.19 10.41 10.70
N SER A 291 11.76 10.38 11.91
CA SER A 291 11.83 9.15 12.72
C SER A 291 10.41 8.63 13.03
N LEU A 292 9.53 9.51 13.49
CA LEU A 292 8.14 9.17 13.80
C LEU A 292 7.36 8.69 12.58
N LYS A 293 7.47 9.39 11.45
CA LYS A 293 6.80 9.03 10.19
C LYS A 293 7.25 7.67 9.66
N ALA A 294 8.49 7.28 9.95
CA ALA A 294 9.02 5.95 9.64
C ALA A 294 8.59 4.88 10.67
N GLY A 295 7.66 5.19 11.58
CA GLY A 295 7.15 4.27 12.60
C GLY A 295 8.09 4.06 13.80
N SER A 296 9.13 4.88 13.95
CA SER A 296 10.11 4.74 15.05
C SER A 296 9.85 5.76 16.18
N PRO A 297 9.42 5.32 17.39
CA PRO A 297 9.43 6.16 18.57
C PRO A 297 10.86 6.50 19.00
N MET A 298 11.03 7.45 19.92
CA MET A 298 12.33 7.99 20.31
C MET A 298 12.51 7.98 21.83
N LEU A 299 13.70 7.60 22.28
CA LEU A 299 14.13 7.82 23.67
C LEU A 299 14.61 9.26 23.75
N TYR A 300 13.78 10.13 24.30
CA TYR A 300 13.98 11.56 24.25
C TYR A 300 14.23 12.12 25.64
N GLY A 301 15.24 12.96 25.81
CA GLY A 301 15.61 13.51 27.11
C GLY A 301 16.16 14.92 27.05
N ALA A 302 16.06 15.62 28.16
CA ALA A 302 16.49 17.00 28.31
C ALA A 302 16.66 17.37 29.79
N THR A 303 17.10 18.60 30.04
CA THR A 303 17.46 19.11 31.36
C THR A 303 16.74 20.41 31.69
N ALA A 304 16.57 20.64 32.99
CA ALA A 304 15.97 21.86 33.50
C ALA A 304 16.92 23.04 33.26
N LYS A 305 16.36 24.25 33.12
CA LYS A 305 17.11 25.47 32.80
C LYS A 305 18.17 25.84 33.84
N ASP A 306 17.95 25.48 35.10
CA ASP A 306 18.88 25.67 36.21
C ASP A 306 19.81 24.46 36.45
N LYS A 307 19.71 23.44 35.59
CA LYS A 307 20.45 22.16 35.67
C LYS A 307 20.20 21.38 36.96
N SER A 308 19.09 21.66 37.66
CA SER A 308 18.70 20.96 38.90
C SER A 308 18.30 19.49 38.68
N GLY A 309 18.01 19.10 37.44
CA GLY A 309 17.68 17.73 37.06
C GLY A 309 17.43 17.58 35.56
N GLY A 310 17.20 16.33 35.13
CA GLY A 310 16.82 15.99 33.76
C GLY A 310 15.80 14.88 33.74
N HIS A 311 15.11 14.74 32.61
CA HIS A 311 14.08 13.75 32.42
C HIS A 311 14.21 13.08 31.05
N ALA A 312 13.75 11.84 30.94
CA ALA A 312 13.70 11.07 29.71
C ALA A 312 12.31 10.45 29.55
N VAL A 313 11.79 10.51 28.34
CA VAL A 313 10.43 10.15 27.95
C VAL A 313 10.48 9.35 26.65
N VAL A 314 9.37 8.72 26.30
CA VAL A 314 9.15 8.25 24.93
C VAL A 314 8.48 9.38 24.16
N LEU A 315 9.04 9.73 23.00
CA LEU A 315 8.40 10.60 22.02
C LEU A 315 7.93 9.71 20.86
N ASP A 316 6.61 9.64 20.64
CA ASP A 316 6.00 8.57 19.83
C ASP A 316 4.76 8.99 19.04
N GLY A 317 4.57 10.29 18.77
CA GLY A 317 3.48 10.76 17.91
C GLY A 317 3.66 12.19 17.44
N TYR A 318 2.95 12.58 16.38
CA TYR A 318 2.91 13.94 15.86
C TYR A 318 1.50 14.29 15.39
N GLN A 319 1.02 15.50 15.73
CA GLN A 319 -0.31 15.98 15.34
C GLN A 319 -0.19 17.15 14.36
N ALA A 320 -0.53 16.94 13.09
CA ALA A 320 -0.43 17.90 12.01
C ALA A 320 -1.30 19.15 12.23
N LYS A 321 -2.47 19.00 12.86
CA LYS A 321 -3.36 20.14 13.16
C LYS A 321 -2.73 21.15 14.12
N THR A 322 -1.90 20.68 15.05
CA THR A 322 -1.40 21.48 16.18
C THR A 322 0.12 21.69 16.14
N GLY A 323 0.84 20.87 15.37
CA GLY A 323 2.30 20.87 15.32
C GLY A 323 2.96 20.29 16.58
N LEU A 324 2.19 19.63 17.46
CA LEU A 324 2.65 19.08 18.74
C LEU A 324 3.08 17.62 18.61
N TYR A 325 3.89 17.17 19.56
CA TYR A 325 4.44 15.81 19.64
C TYR A 325 3.88 15.07 20.84
N HIS A 326 3.54 13.80 20.69
CA HIS A 326 3.08 12.98 21.81
C HIS A 326 4.28 12.51 22.64
N PHE A 327 4.18 12.68 23.97
CA PHE A 327 5.11 12.12 24.94
C PHE A 327 4.39 11.16 25.88
N ASN A 328 5.08 10.05 26.14
CA ASN A 328 4.79 9.15 27.24
C ASN A 328 5.89 9.27 28.30
N PHE A 329 5.49 9.70 29.51
CA PHE A 329 6.42 10.09 30.58
C PHE A 329 6.90 8.91 31.44
N GLY A 330 6.30 7.73 31.28
CA GLY A 330 6.62 6.58 32.13
C GLY A 330 6.14 6.73 33.58
N TRP A 331 5.00 7.41 33.77
CA TRP A 331 4.30 7.54 35.06
C TRP A 331 2.91 6.89 35.04
N GLY A 332 2.79 5.73 34.40
CA GLY A 332 1.53 4.99 34.39
C GLY A 332 0.43 5.63 33.55
N GLY A 333 0.78 6.49 32.59
CA GLY A 333 -0.16 7.22 31.73
C GLY A 333 -0.49 8.63 32.24
N GLN A 334 -0.10 8.96 33.47
CA GLN A 334 -0.37 10.27 34.04
C GLN A 334 0.52 11.34 33.41
N GLY A 335 -0.11 12.32 32.76
CA GLY A 335 0.57 13.38 32.04
C GLY A 335 0.93 13.02 30.60
N ASP A 336 0.70 11.80 30.12
CA ASP A 336 0.90 11.47 28.70
C ASP A 336 0.00 12.36 27.83
N GLY A 337 0.56 12.87 26.73
CA GLY A 337 -0.14 13.87 25.92
C GLY A 337 0.76 14.58 24.92
N TRP A 338 0.27 15.69 24.40
CA TRP A 338 0.85 16.41 23.27
C TRP A 338 1.54 17.70 23.72
N TYR A 339 2.83 17.85 23.39
CA TYR A 339 3.71 18.90 23.90
C TYR A 339 4.63 19.47 22.82
N THR A 340 5.26 20.62 23.10
CA THR A 340 6.27 21.22 22.22
C THR A 340 7.66 20.61 22.44
N VAL A 341 8.56 20.80 21.46
CA VAL A 341 10.00 20.46 21.52
C VAL A 341 10.88 21.70 21.27
N ASP A 342 10.35 22.90 21.54
CA ASP A 342 11.04 24.18 21.36
C ASP A 342 12.11 24.44 22.44
N ASP A 343 12.93 25.47 22.26
CA ASP A 343 14.03 25.84 23.19
C ASP A 343 13.56 26.63 24.43
N GLU A 344 12.26 26.88 24.56
CA GLU A 344 11.71 27.77 25.59
C GLU A 344 10.91 26.98 26.63
N ASN A 345 10.08 26.06 26.15
CA ASN A 345 9.08 25.30 26.89
C ASN A 345 9.10 23.80 26.55
N GLY A 346 9.89 23.41 25.55
CA GLY A 346 9.91 22.05 25.00
C GLY A 346 10.28 20.96 26.00
N MET A 347 9.89 19.73 25.65
CA MET A 347 10.02 18.53 26.47
C MET A 347 9.36 18.63 27.85
N ASN A 348 8.19 19.29 27.92
CA ASN A 348 7.45 19.43 29.17
C ASN A 348 8.34 20.16 30.21
N GLY A 349 8.75 21.40 29.94
CA GLY A 349 9.48 22.24 30.92
C GLY A 349 10.97 21.93 31.11
N PHE A 350 11.56 21.04 30.30
CA PHE A 350 13.00 20.77 30.26
C PHE A 350 13.59 21.24 28.92
N PRO A 351 13.70 22.56 28.66
CA PRO A 351 14.04 23.05 27.32
C PRO A 351 15.52 22.90 26.96
N TYR A 352 16.41 22.62 27.92
CA TYR A 352 17.86 22.69 27.72
C TYR A 352 18.51 21.31 27.51
N ASP A 353 19.59 21.23 26.73
CA ASP A 353 20.32 19.99 26.46
C ASP A 353 19.41 18.85 25.94
N GLN A 354 18.45 19.21 25.09
CA GLN A 354 17.58 18.25 24.43
C GLN A 354 18.40 17.29 23.56
N ARG A 355 18.10 15.99 23.67
CA ARG A 355 18.83 14.90 23.05
C ARG A 355 17.93 13.68 22.93
N GLY A 356 18.30 12.75 22.06
CA GLY A 356 17.60 11.48 22.02
C GLY A 356 18.23 10.46 21.11
N CYS A 357 17.84 9.22 21.33
CA CYS A 357 18.05 8.12 20.40
C CYS A 357 16.83 8.04 19.48
N LEU A 358 17.08 8.12 18.19
CA LEU A 358 16.06 8.18 17.14
C LEU A 358 16.41 7.23 16.00
N ASN A 359 15.47 7.01 15.07
CA ASN A 359 15.59 6.04 13.99
C ASN A 359 15.96 4.63 14.50
N PHE A 360 15.25 4.16 15.53
CA PHE A 360 15.39 2.79 16.01
C PHE A 360 15.07 1.82 14.87
N ARG A 361 15.97 0.87 14.64
CA ARG A 361 15.88 -0.09 13.55
C ARG A 361 16.44 -1.44 13.98
N PRO A 362 15.71 -2.54 13.78
CA PRO A 362 16.23 -3.86 14.08
C PRO A 362 17.45 -4.18 13.21
N ARG A 363 18.50 -4.73 13.81
CA ARG A 363 19.65 -5.23 13.05
C ARG A 363 19.30 -6.49 12.27
N ILE A 364 18.37 -7.28 12.81
CA ILE A 364 17.79 -8.47 12.19
C ILE A 364 16.27 -8.22 12.10
N PRO A 365 15.79 -7.64 11.00
CA PRO A 365 14.36 -7.49 10.73
C PRO A 365 13.67 -8.86 10.70
N ASN A 366 12.45 -8.98 11.24
CA ASN A 366 11.70 -10.23 11.22
C ASN A 366 11.02 -10.45 9.86
N LEU A 367 11.82 -10.76 8.85
CA LEU A 367 11.37 -11.06 7.49
C LEU A 367 11.44 -12.57 7.23
N LYS A 368 10.54 -13.06 6.39
CA LYS A 368 10.61 -14.40 5.79
C LYS A 368 10.44 -14.29 4.29
N ALA A 369 11.25 -15.04 3.56
CA ALA A 369 11.18 -15.15 2.13
C ALA A 369 11.70 -16.51 1.72
N GLU A 370 11.28 -17.00 0.56
CA GLU A 370 11.77 -18.24 -0.03
C GLU A 370 12.07 -18.02 -1.52
N LEU A 371 13.13 -18.62 -2.02
CA LEU A 371 13.50 -18.62 -3.44
C LEU A 371 12.74 -19.74 -4.17
N PRO A 372 11.78 -19.42 -5.05
CA PRO A 372 10.97 -20.43 -5.73
C PRO A 372 11.63 -20.88 -7.03
N ILE A 373 12.88 -21.37 -6.97
CA ILE A 373 13.59 -21.80 -8.17
C ILE A 373 14.58 -22.93 -7.91
N ASP A 374 14.48 -23.97 -8.74
CA ASP A 374 15.33 -25.17 -8.64
C ASP A 374 16.32 -25.31 -9.81
N VAL A 375 15.96 -24.77 -10.98
CA VAL A 375 16.71 -24.93 -12.23
C VAL A 375 16.83 -23.59 -12.95
N LEU A 376 18.02 -23.31 -13.44
CA LEU A 376 18.32 -22.23 -14.35
C LEU A 376 18.76 -22.78 -15.71
N TYR A 377 18.39 -22.10 -16.80
CA TYR A 377 18.76 -22.51 -18.16
C TYR A 377 19.80 -21.54 -18.74
N HIS A 378 20.90 -22.08 -19.26
CA HIS A 378 22.00 -21.30 -19.84
C HIS A 378 21.50 -20.41 -20.97
N ARG A 379 21.89 -19.13 -20.92
CA ARG A 379 21.46 -18.06 -21.84
C ARG A 379 19.95 -17.83 -21.91
N SER A 380 19.16 -18.37 -20.98
CA SER A 380 17.74 -18.05 -20.83
C SER A 380 17.53 -17.17 -19.59
N THR A 381 16.68 -16.16 -19.69
CA THR A 381 16.35 -15.32 -18.54
C THR A 381 15.30 -16.02 -17.69
N ALA A 382 15.60 -16.25 -16.41
CA ALA A 382 14.64 -16.73 -15.42
C ALA A 382 14.07 -15.54 -14.64
N THR A 383 12.76 -15.57 -14.40
CA THR A 383 12.05 -14.63 -13.53
C THR A 383 11.70 -15.33 -12.21
N MET A 384 12.06 -14.72 -11.10
CA MET A 384 11.82 -15.22 -9.74
C MET A 384 10.91 -14.22 -9.03
N ASN A 385 9.69 -14.65 -8.71
CA ASN A 385 8.74 -13.86 -7.91
C ASN A 385 8.86 -14.31 -6.46
N VAL A 386 9.57 -13.54 -5.65
CA VAL A 386 9.85 -13.87 -4.26
C VAL A 386 8.75 -13.28 -3.39
N HIS A 387 7.98 -14.14 -2.71
CA HIS A 387 7.05 -13.70 -1.69
C HIS A 387 7.82 -13.37 -0.41
N VAL A 388 7.66 -12.13 0.10
CA VAL A 388 8.31 -11.68 1.33
C VAL A 388 7.25 -11.31 2.36
N GLU A 389 7.27 -12.01 3.50
CA GLU A 389 6.47 -11.67 4.68
C GLU A 389 7.27 -10.79 5.62
N ASN A 390 6.65 -9.72 6.12
CA ASN A 390 7.22 -8.87 7.14
C ASN A 390 6.46 -9.06 8.45
N ASN A 391 7.02 -9.89 9.33
CA ASN A 391 6.50 -10.14 10.67
C ASN A 391 7.05 -9.13 11.71
N GLY A 392 7.80 -8.12 11.26
CA GLY A 392 8.43 -7.10 12.08
C GLY A 392 7.52 -5.94 12.46
N THR A 393 8.15 -4.92 13.05
CA THR A 393 7.48 -3.72 13.60
C THR A 393 7.37 -2.60 12.57
N LEU A 394 8.34 -2.48 11.66
CA LEU A 394 8.42 -1.39 10.67
C LEU A 394 8.20 -1.91 9.25
N ASP A 395 7.68 -1.04 8.38
CA ASP A 395 7.69 -1.27 6.92
C ASP A 395 9.14 -1.48 6.44
N TYR A 396 9.32 -2.33 5.43
CA TYR A 396 10.63 -2.73 4.94
C TYR A 396 10.81 -2.54 3.43
N THR A 397 12.02 -2.15 3.02
CA THR A 397 12.47 -2.05 1.62
C THR A 397 13.93 -2.48 1.55
N GLY A 398 14.43 -2.92 0.38
CA GLY A 398 15.86 -3.21 0.19
C GLY A 398 16.21 -4.69 0.10
N ILE A 399 15.32 -5.52 -0.45
CA ILE A 399 15.59 -6.95 -0.66
C ILE A 399 16.62 -7.09 -1.78
N SER A 400 17.68 -7.86 -1.51
CA SER A 400 18.80 -8.05 -2.44
C SER A 400 18.96 -9.50 -2.83
N PHE A 401 19.16 -9.72 -4.13
CA PHE A 401 19.39 -11.02 -4.75
C PHE A 401 20.85 -11.14 -5.20
N TYR A 402 21.47 -12.27 -4.86
CA TYR A 402 22.86 -12.57 -5.17
C TYR A 402 22.98 -13.91 -5.87
N VAL A 403 23.95 -14.00 -6.79
CA VAL A 403 24.34 -15.23 -7.44
C VAL A 403 25.84 -15.46 -7.26
N SER A 404 26.21 -16.69 -6.91
CA SER A 404 27.59 -17.13 -6.71
C SER A 404 27.86 -18.49 -7.34
N SER A 405 29.11 -18.75 -7.73
CA SER A 405 29.56 -20.09 -8.16
C SER A 405 30.08 -20.95 -7.00
N VAL A 406 30.10 -20.39 -5.78
CA VAL A 406 30.51 -21.07 -4.55
C VAL A 406 29.49 -20.77 -3.45
N ASP A 407 29.39 -21.66 -2.46
CA ASP A 407 28.50 -21.51 -1.31
C ASP A 407 29.00 -20.43 -0.33
N ARG A 408 28.91 -19.18 -0.77
CA ARG A 408 29.29 -17.99 -0.03
C ARG A 408 28.62 -16.77 -0.65
N LEU A 409 27.99 -15.95 0.20
CA LEU A 409 27.44 -14.66 -0.18
C LEU A 409 28.53 -13.75 -0.81
N PRO A 410 28.36 -13.29 -2.06
CA PRO A 410 29.27 -12.36 -2.71
C PRO A 410 29.32 -10.97 -2.06
N GLY A 411 30.35 -10.19 -2.38
CA GLY A 411 30.49 -8.82 -1.87
C GLY A 411 29.43 -7.84 -2.40
N ALA A 412 28.96 -8.05 -3.63
CA ALA A 412 28.01 -7.19 -4.34
C ALA A 412 26.77 -7.98 -4.79
N ALA A 413 25.60 -7.33 -4.71
CA ALA A 413 24.34 -7.90 -5.15
C ALA A 413 24.30 -8.03 -6.67
N SER A 414 23.61 -9.06 -7.16
CA SER A 414 23.27 -9.17 -8.58
C SER A 414 22.12 -8.22 -8.93
N LYS A 415 21.16 -8.06 -8.01
CA LYS A 415 20.08 -7.08 -8.11
C LYS A 415 19.58 -6.70 -6.71
N THR A 416 19.10 -5.48 -6.55
CA THR A 416 18.47 -5.00 -5.31
C THR A 416 17.19 -4.27 -5.69
N ASP A 417 16.11 -4.59 -4.98
CA ASP A 417 14.85 -3.86 -5.04
C ASP A 417 14.76 -2.89 -3.85
N ASN A 418 14.59 -1.60 -4.14
CA ASN A 418 14.39 -0.56 -3.12
C ASN A 418 13.01 0.11 -3.24
N ASP A 419 12.18 -0.34 -4.18
CA ASP A 419 10.95 0.34 -4.58
C ASP A 419 9.74 -0.33 -3.94
N VAL A 420 9.76 -1.66 -3.79
CA VAL A 420 8.69 -2.43 -3.15
C VAL A 420 8.78 -2.25 -1.63
N VAL A 421 7.77 -1.58 -1.08
CA VAL A 421 7.54 -1.48 0.36
C VAL A 421 6.77 -2.71 0.83
N ILE A 422 7.35 -3.45 1.77
CA ILE A 422 6.74 -4.60 2.43
C ILE A 422 6.16 -4.11 3.77
N PRO A 423 4.82 -3.95 3.88
CA PRO A 423 4.20 -3.34 5.06
C PRO A 423 4.45 -4.15 6.33
N ALA A 424 4.59 -3.49 7.48
CA ALA A 424 4.69 -4.15 8.78
C ALA A 424 3.47 -5.05 9.05
N GLY A 425 3.69 -6.33 9.36
CA GLY A 425 2.63 -7.32 9.55
C GLY A 425 1.93 -7.77 8.27
N GLY A 426 2.43 -7.39 7.09
CA GLY A 426 1.92 -7.78 5.79
C GLY A 426 2.94 -8.54 4.94
N SER A 427 2.69 -8.60 3.64
CA SER A 427 3.55 -9.27 2.67
C SER A 427 3.55 -8.53 1.33
N ALA A 428 4.60 -8.72 0.54
CA ALA A 428 4.66 -8.24 -0.84
C ALA A 428 5.51 -9.17 -1.70
N ASP A 429 5.27 -9.15 -3.02
CA ASP A 429 6.07 -9.90 -3.98
C ASP A 429 7.16 -9.02 -4.57
N VAL A 430 8.38 -9.54 -4.61
CA VAL A 430 9.55 -8.88 -5.20
C VAL A 430 10.04 -9.70 -6.38
N THR A 431 10.10 -9.09 -7.56
CA THR A 431 10.49 -9.79 -8.80
C THR A 431 11.97 -9.56 -9.15
N PHE A 432 12.72 -10.65 -9.22
CA PHE A 432 14.10 -10.66 -9.72
C PHE A 432 14.18 -11.38 -11.06
N THR A 433 15.15 -10.98 -11.88
CA THR A 433 15.43 -11.62 -13.17
C THR A 433 16.90 -11.94 -13.25
N TYR A 434 17.25 -13.15 -13.70
CA TYR A 434 18.64 -13.56 -13.87
C TYR A 434 18.83 -14.40 -15.14
N ARG A 435 19.84 -14.06 -15.93
CA ARG A 435 20.24 -14.79 -17.14
C ARG A 435 21.62 -15.42 -16.93
N PRO A 436 21.73 -16.74 -16.74
CA PRO A 436 23.01 -17.41 -16.57
C PRO A 436 23.83 -17.34 -17.87
N ASN A 437 25.01 -16.72 -17.83
CA ASN A 437 25.91 -16.65 -18.98
C ASN A 437 27.04 -17.70 -18.92
N THR A 438 27.21 -18.36 -17.80
CA THR A 438 28.21 -19.42 -17.59
C THR A 438 27.74 -20.74 -18.17
N SER A 439 28.59 -21.40 -18.97
CA SER A 439 28.26 -22.73 -19.50
C SER A 439 28.10 -23.76 -18.37
N PRO A 440 27.03 -24.57 -18.39
CA PRO A 440 26.80 -25.72 -17.50
C PRO A 440 28.00 -26.66 -17.38
N SER A 441 28.76 -26.85 -18.46
CA SER A 441 29.97 -27.70 -18.47
C SER A 441 31.05 -27.23 -17.48
N ARG A 442 31.09 -25.93 -17.17
CA ARG A 442 32.06 -25.32 -16.27
C ARG A 442 31.46 -25.00 -14.90
N TYR A 443 30.17 -24.66 -14.86
CA TYR A 443 29.43 -24.31 -13.65
C TYR A 443 28.07 -25.03 -13.67
N PRO A 444 28.01 -26.31 -13.28
CA PRO A 444 26.77 -27.08 -13.28
C PRO A 444 25.79 -26.65 -12.18
N HIS A 445 26.26 -25.88 -11.19
CA HIS A 445 25.46 -25.35 -10.10
C HIS A 445 25.81 -23.89 -9.82
N LEU A 446 24.81 -23.14 -9.36
CA LEU A 446 24.97 -21.80 -8.80
C LEU A 446 24.33 -21.75 -7.41
N TYR A 447 24.82 -20.88 -6.56
CA TYR A 447 24.26 -20.59 -5.24
C TYR A 447 23.56 -19.25 -5.30
N LEU A 448 22.28 -19.26 -4.95
CA LEU A 448 21.44 -18.07 -4.89
C LEU A 448 21.27 -17.67 -3.43
N PHE A 449 21.27 -16.37 -3.17
CA PHE A 449 21.01 -15.83 -1.84
C PHE A 449 20.02 -14.68 -1.93
N LEU A 450 19.04 -14.68 -1.05
CA LEU A 450 18.22 -13.51 -0.72
C LEU A 450 18.71 -12.93 0.59
N THR A 451 18.88 -11.62 0.62
CA THR A 451 19.22 -10.92 1.85
C THR A 451 18.36 -9.69 2.04
N ASP A 452 18.29 -9.29 3.30
CA ASP A 452 17.88 -7.94 3.68
C ASP A 452 18.99 -6.92 3.34
N ALA A 453 18.76 -5.63 3.61
CA ALA A 453 19.73 -4.55 3.37
C ALA A 453 20.98 -4.62 4.27
N ASN A 454 20.91 -5.32 5.39
CA ASN A 454 22.01 -5.56 6.32
C ASN A 454 22.83 -6.82 5.97
N LYS A 455 22.47 -7.52 4.89
CA LYS A 455 23.04 -8.80 4.44
C LYS A 455 22.76 -9.98 5.37
N ASN A 456 21.70 -9.91 6.17
CA ASN A 456 21.15 -11.10 6.81
C ASN A 456 20.50 -11.97 5.74
N ILE A 457 20.88 -13.25 5.67
CA ILE A 457 20.34 -14.18 4.68
C ILE A 457 18.91 -14.54 5.09
N LEU A 458 17.96 -14.27 4.19
CA LEU A 458 16.56 -14.65 4.33
C LEU A 458 16.35 -16.07 3.82
N ASP A 459 16.94 -16.38 2.66
CA ASP A 459 16.97 -17.71 2.08
C ASP A 459 18.21 -17.88 1.20
N SER A 460 18.62 -19.13 1.01
CA SER A 460 19.67 -19.51 0.08
C SER A 460 19.45 -20.92 -0.45
N CYS A 461 19.64 -21.09 -1.76
CA CYS A 461 19.54 -22.40 -2.39
C CYS A 461 20.67 -22.64 -3.38
N MET A 462 20.99 -23.92 -3.62
CA MET A 462 21.83 -24.35 -4.72
C MET A 462 20.91 -24.75 -5.87
N VAL A 463 21.10 -24.12 -7.03
CA VAL A 463 20.31 -24.39 -8.23
C VAL A 463 21.15 -25.07 -9.30
N GLU A 464 20.54 -26.00 -10.03
CA GLU A 464 21.17 -26.65 -11.18
C GLU A 464 21.13 -25.71 -12.39
N VAL A 465 22.24 -25.62 -13.14
CA VAL A 465 22.27 -24.90 -14.42
C VAL A 465 22.29 -25.92 -15.56
N LYS A 466 21.24 -25.92 -16.39
CA LYS A 466 21.09 -26.80 -17.56
C LYS A 466 21.33 -26.06 -18.86
N GLU A 467 21.64 -26.80 -19.93
CA GLU A 467 21.63 -26.24 -21.27
C GLU A 467 20.20 -25.89 -21.67
N SER A 468 20.03 -24.77 -22.39
CA SER A 468 18.73 -24.43 -22.97
C SER A 468 18.56 -25.14 -24.32
N VAL A 469 17.48 -25.90 -24.46
CA VAL A 469 17.14 -26.63 -25.68
C VAL A 469 15.91 -25.97 -26.31
N ALA A 470 16.06 -25.50 -27.53
CA ALA A 470 14.96 -24.93 -28.30
C ALA A 470 14.29 -26.02 -29.13
N ASP A 471 12.99 -26.27 -28.89
CA ASP A 471 12.16 -27.13 -29.74
C ASP A 471 11.17 -26.29 -30.54
N LEU A 472 11.69 -25.33 -31.32
CA LEU A 472 10.85 -24.37 -32.01
C LEU A 472 10.17 -24.99 -33.23
N THR A 473 8.87 -24.74 -33.31
CA THR A 473 8.05 -24.98 -34.49
C THR A 473 7.49 -23.66 -35.00
N LEU A 474 7.75 -23.34 -36.27
CA LEU A 474 7.07 -22.26 -36.97
C LEU A 474 5.66 -22.72 -37.33
N ASN A 475 4.66 -22.07 -36.73
CA ASN A 475 3.25 -22.35 -36.98
C ASN A 475 2.74 -21.58 -38.19
N GLN A 476 3.13 -20.31 -38.28
CA GLN A 476 2.68 -19.40 -39.32
C GLN A 476 3.74 -18.35 -39.58
N ILE A 477 3.87 -17.95 -40.85
CA ILE A 477 4.60 -16.78 -41.29
C ILE A 477 3.64 -15.84 -42.00
N SER A 478 3.75 -14.54 -41.74
CA SER A 478 2.98 -13.51 -42.40
C SER A 478 3.84 -12.28 -42.67
N VAL A 479 3.36 -11.40 -43.53
CA VAL A 479 3.91 -10.06 -43.76
C VAL A 479 2.77 -9.08 -43.64
N ASP A 480 3.05 -7.84 -43.22
CA ASP A 480 2.09 -6.73 -43.08
C ASP A 480 1.55 -6.18 -44.42
N ALA A 481 1.16 -7.08 -45.31
CA ALA A 481 0.57 -6.77 -46.61
C ALA A 481 -0.96 -6.62 -46.53
N GLY A 482 -1.50 -5.80 -47.42
CA GLY A 482 -2.95 -5.71 -47.63
C GLY A 482 -3.48 -6.84 -48.50
N SER A 483 -4.75 -6.76 -48.89
CA SER A 483 -5.44 -7.82 -49.64
C SER A 483 -5.12 -7.87 -51.14
N VAL A 484 -4.39 -6.87 -51.67
CA VAL A 484 -4.04 -6.79 -53.09
C VAL A 484 -2.87 -7.73 -53.38
N THR A 485 -3.00 -8.53 -54.43
CA THR A 485 -1.96 -9.45 -54.89
C THR A 485 -1.66 -9.26 -56.37
N THR A 486 -0.43 -9.56 -56.77
CA THR A 486 0.01 -9.60 -58.18
C THR A 486 0.62 -10.96 -58.47
N GLU A 487 0.34 -11.52 -59.65
CA GLU A 487 0.96 -12.78 -60.10
C GLU A 487 2.11 -12.53 -61.08
N ILE A 488 3.27 -13.15 -60.82
CA ILE A 488 4.46 -13.12 -61.68
C ILE A 488 5.04 -14.53 -61.74
N ASP A 489 5.26 -15.07 -62.94
CA ASP A 489 5.84 -16.41 -63.14
C ASP A 489 5.13 -17.53 -62.34
N GLY A 490 3.83 -17.39 -62.10
CA GLY A 490 3.02 -18.34 -61.31
C GLY A 490 3.19 -18.24 -59.79
N MET A 491 3.87 -17.21 -59.28
CA MET A 491 3.94 -16.86 -57.86
C MET A 491 3.02 -15.68 -57.56
N THR A 492 2.28 -15.75 -56.46
CA THR A 492 1.39 -14.68 -55.99
C THR A 492 2.10 -13.83 -54.94
N PHE A 493 2.27 -12.54 -55.22
CA PHE A 493 2.92 -11.58 -54.33
C PHE A 493 1.89 -10.67 -53.68
N SER A 494 1.88 -10.62 -52.35
CA SER A 494 1.03 -9.70 -51.59
C SER A 494 1.59 -8.28 -51.62
N MET A 495 0.74 -7.26 -51.65
CA MET A 495 1.16 -5.86 -51.71
C MET A 495 1.34 -5.28 -50.31
N VAL A 496 2.57 -4.94 -49.93
CA VAL A 496 2.87 -4.17 -48.73
C VAL A 496 2.75 -2.68 -49.04
N ASN A 497 1.88 -1.99 -48.29
CA ASN A 497 1.55 -0.58 -48.48
C ASN A 497 2.60 0.36 -47.88
N ASN A 498 3.89 -0.01 -47.90
CA ASN A 498 5.00 0.71 -47.30
C ASN A 498 6.34 0.28 -47.92
N LYS A 499 7.38 1.13 -47.86
CA LYS A 499 8.78 0.74 -48.15
C LYS A 499 9.46 -0.01 -46.99
N THR A 500 8.73 -0.26 -45.91
CA THR A 500 9.16 -1.12 -44.80
C THR A 500 8.18 -2.27 -44.69
N ALA A 501 8.67 -3.50 -44.82
CA ALA A 501 7.85 -4.70 -44.61
C ALA A 501 8.19 -5.32 -43.26
N THR A 502 7.17 -5.61 -42.46
CA THR A 502 7.30 -6.34 -41.20
C THR A 502 6.86 -7.78 -41.41
N VAL A 503 7.80 -8.70 -41.25
CA VAL A 503 7.57 -10.13 -41.35
C VAL A 503 7.37 -10.68 -39.95
N SER A 504 6.24 -11.33 -39.72
CA SER A 504 5.89 -11.98 -38.46
C SER A 504 6.03 -13.48 -38.58
N GLY A 505 6.49 -14.13 -37.51
CA GLY A 505 6.44 -15.58 -37.35
C GLY A 505 5.87 -15.95 -36.00
N THR A 506 4.93 -16.88 -35.97
CA THR A 506 4.42 -17.45 -34.73
C THR A 506 5.14 -18.76 -34.46
N PHE A 507 5.82 -18.84 -33.31
CA PHE A 507 6.66 -19.97 -32.92
C PHE A 507 6.13 -20.62 -31.65
N THR A 508 6.05 -21.95 -31.63
CA THR A 508 5.80 -22.73 -30.41
C THR A 508 7.08 -23.44 -29.98
N ASN A 509 7.42 -23.38 -28.70
CA ASN A 509 8.46 -24.23 -28.13
C ASN A 509 7.80 -25.54 -27.64
N GLY A 510 8.12 -26.66 -28.27
CA GLY A 510 7.48 -27.95 -27.99
C GLY A 510 7.93 -28.62 -26.70
N ASP A 511 7.27 -29.73 -26.36
CA ASP A 511 7.50 -30.51 -25.13
C ASP A 511 8.91 -31.11 -25.01
N ALA A 512 9.65 -31.22 -26.12
CA ALA A 512 11.04 -31.68 -26.10
C ALA A 512 12.04 -30.55 -25.82
N GLY A 513 11.57 -29.30 -25.75
CA GLY A 513 12.37 -28.13 -25.43
C GLY A 513 12.50 -27.91 -23.92
N THR A 514 13.19 -26.83 -23.58
CA THR A 514 13.24 -26.27 -22.23
C THR A 514 12.86 -24.79 -22.32
N PRO A 515 12.64 -24.09 -21.20
CA PRO A 515 12.69 -22.63 -21.19
C PRO A 515 13.98 -22.17 -21.89
N CYS A 516 13.83 -21.38 -22.95
CA CYS A 516 14.94 -20.97 -23.80
C CYS A 516 14.73 -19.57 -24.34
N GLN A 517 15.82 -18.91 -24.72
CA GLN A 517 15.80 -17.57 -25.32
C GLN A 517 16.55 -17.62 -26.66
N PRO A 518 15.93 -18.21 -27.70
CA PRO A 518 16.58 -18.56 -28.95
C PRO A 518 16.82 -17.34 -29.84
N THR A 519 17.91 -17.39 -30.61
CA THR A 519 18.19 -16.45 -31.70
C THR A 519 17.55 -16.94 -32.98
N VAL A 520 16.50 -16.26 -33.42
CA VAL A 520 15.77 -16.56 -34.67
C VAL A 520 16.18 -15.56 -35.74
N ARG A 521 16.45 -16.04 -36.96
CA ARG A 521 16.85 -15.21 -38.11
C ARG A 521 15.79 -15.22 -39.20
N CYS A 522 15.42 -14.04 -39.68
CA CYS A 522 14.60 -13.84 -40.86
C CYS A 522 15.46 -13.35 -42.03
N VAL A 523 15.31 -13.97 -43.20
CA VAL A 523 16.05 -13.67 -44.43
C VAL A 523 15.11 -13.10 -45.48
N LEU A 524 15.57 -12.11 -46.23
CA LEU A 524 14.84 -11.48 -47.33
C LEU A 524 15.64 -11.65 -48.63
N SER A 525 14.99 -12.23 -49.64
CA SER A 525 15.54 -12.31 -51.00
C SER A 525 14.68 -11.52 -51.99
N ALA A 526 15.31 -11.00 -53.04
CA ALA A 526 14.63 -10.34 -54.14
C ALA A 526 14.68 -11.21 -55.41
N TYR A 527 13.61 -11.20 -56.19
CA TYR A 527 13.47 -11.92 -57.45
C TYR A 527 13.72 -11.00 -58.64
N ASP A 528 14.50 -11.49 -59.60
CA ASP A 528 14.72 -10.86 -60.89
C ASP A 528 13.88 -11.59 -61.96
N PRO A 529 12.82 -10.96 -62.51
CA PRO A 529 11.97 -11.57 -63.53
C PRO A 529 12.68 -11.83 -64.87
N GLU A 530 13.76 -11.11 -65.19
CA GLU A 530 14.50 -11.30 -66.45
C GLU A 530 15.36 -12.57 -66.40
N THR A 531 16.08 -12.76 -65.29
CA THR A 531 16.98 -13.91 -65.11
C THR A 531 16.31 -15.10 -64.44
N LYS A 532 15.12 -14.91 -63.84
CA LYS A 532 14.38 -15.90 -63.03
C LYS A 532 15.18 -16.42 -61.84
N THR A 533 15.98 -15.55 -61.22
CA THR A 533 16.83 -15.91 -60.07
C THR A 533 16.44 -15.13 -58.81
N TRP A 534 16.83 -15.69 -57.65
CA TRP A 534 16.66 -15.06 -56.33
C TRP A 534 18.03 -14.66 -55.76
N GLU A 535 18.13 -13.43 -55.27
CA GLU A 535 19.32 -12.91 -54.58
C GLU A 535 18.95 -12.56 -53.13
N GLU A 536 19.77 -12.98 -52.16
CA GLU A 536 19.61 -12.51 -50.79
C GLU A 536 20.01 -11.03 -50.68
N VAL A 537 19.09 -10.19 -50.22
CA VAL A 537 19.32 -8.73 -50.15
C VAL A 537 19.47 -8.23 -48.71
N LYS A 538 18.80 -8.85 -47.73
CA LYS A 538 18.84 -8.45 -46.31
C LYS A 538 18.61 -9.66 -45.37
N ARG A 539 19.10 -9.55 -44.13
CA ARG A 539 18.82 -10.48 -43.02
C ARG A 539 18.74 -9.74 -41.68
N THR A 540 17.93 -10.23 -40.75
CA THR A 540 17.81 -9.70 -39.37
C THR A 540 17.54 -10.81 -38.37
N ASN A 541 17.93 -10.63 -37.10
CA ASN A 541 17.76 -11.62 -36.04
C ASN A 541 17.11 -10.99 -34.79
N THR A 542 16.43 -11.79 -33.97
CA THR A 542 15.99 -11.42 -32.61
C THR A 542 16.40 -12.50 -31.61
N SER A 543 16.68 -12.11 -30.36
CA SER A 543 17.04 -13.01 -29.25
C SER A 543 16.51 -12.55 -27.90
N ASP A 544 15.46 -11.72 -27.91
CA ASP A 544 15.03 -10.99 -26.72
C ASP A 544 13.92 -11.72 -25.96
N GLU A 545 13.19 -12.62 -26.63
CA GLU A 545 12.03 -13.31 -26.07
C GLU A 545 12.39 -14.67 -25.45
N VAL A 546 11.91 -14.90 -24.23
CA VAL A 546 11.96 -16.22 -23.56
C VAL A 546 10.73 -17.01 -23.98
N PHE A 547 10.95 -18.27 -24.36
CA PHE A 547 9.91 -19.23 -24.68
C PHE A 547 9.89 -20.32 -23.61
N ASP A 548 8.79 -20.38 -22.86
CA ASP A 548 8.52 -21.53 -21.99
C ASP A 548 8.06 -22.75 -22.79
N VAL A 549 8.10 -23.94 -22.18
CA VAL A 549 7.66 -25.18 -22.83
C VAL A 549 6.15 -25.11 -23.07
N GLY A 550 5.73 -25.43 -24.29
CA GLY A 550 4.35 -25.32 -24.78
C GLY A 550 3.93 -23.89 -25.15
N GLU A 551 4.76 -22.88 -24.86
CA GLU A 551 4.40 -21.49 -25.13
C GLU A 551 4.48 -21.17 -26.62
N THR A 552 3.52 -20.36 -27.08
CA THR A 552 3.46 -19.84 -28.44
C THR A 552 3.60 -18.32 -28.43
N ARG A 553 4.58 -17.79 -29.16
CA ARG A 553 4.81 -16.33 -29.28
C ARG A 553 4.98 -15.89 -30.73
N GLU A 554 4.62 -14.64 -31.01
CA GLU A 554 4.92 -13.98 -32.27
C GLU A 554 6.25 -13.24 -32.18
N LEU A 555 7.11 -13.39 -33.20
CA LEU A 555 8.33 -12.60 -33.39
C LEU A 555 8.19 -11.76 -34.66
N LYS A 556 8.50 -10.46 -34.55
CA LYS A 556 8.39 -9.49 -35.66
C LYS A 556 9.76 -9.02 -36.17
N PHE A 557 9.90 -8.92 -37.49
CA PHE A 557 11.15 -8.57 -38.17
C PHE A 557 10.91 -7.50 -39.23
N ALA A 558 11.40 -6.29 -38.99
CA ALA A 558 11.20 -5.15 -39.91
C ALA A 558 12.35 -5.00 -40.93
N PHE A 559 12.01 -4.99 -42.22
CA PHE A 559 12.92 -4.71 -43.33
C PHE A 559 12.64 -3.34 -43.94
N ARG A 560 13.48 -2.35 -43.62
CA ARG A 560 13.31 -0.94 -44.02
C ARG A 560 13.97 -0.63 -45.37
N SER A 561 13.50 0.41 -46.06
CA SER A 561 14.08 0.91 -47.32
C SER A 561 14.10 -0.14 -48.45
N LEU A 562 12.94 -0.68 -48.77
CA LEU A 562 12.72 -1.59 -49.90
C LEU A 562 12.40 -0.81 -51.19
N GLU A 563 12.74 -1.39 -52.33
CA GLU A 563 12.58 -0.81 -53.67
C GLU A 563 11.18 -1.14 -54.21
N GLU A 564 10.50 -0.12 -54.74
CA GLU A 564 9.20 -0.28 -55.40
C GLU A 564 9.32 -1.18 -56.64
N ASP A 565 8.23 -1.87 -56.98
CA ASP A 565 8.13 -2.76 -58.14
C ASP A 565 9.14 -3.93 -58.15
N ARG A 566 9.82 -4.17 -57.03
CA ARG A 566 10.67 -5.34 -56.80
C ARG A 566 9.88 -6.43 -56.07
N TYR A 567 10.18 -7.67 -56.41
CA TYR A 567 9.49 -8.85 -55.88
C TYR A 567 10.34 -9.50 -54.80
N TYR A 568 9.77 -9.69 -53.62
CA TYR A 568 10.48 -10.19 -52.44
C TYR A 568 9.89 -11.50 -51.97
N LYS A 569 10.74 -12.30 -51.32
CA LYS A 569 10.31 -13.39 -50.44
C LYS A 569 11.04 -13.29 -49.10
N ALA A 570 10.33 -13.55 -48.02
CA ALA A 570 10.91 -13.68 -46.71
C ALA A 570 10.66 -15.07 -46.12
N TYR A 571 11.63 -15.57 -45.38
CA TYR A 571 11.58 -16.87 -44.72
C TYR A 571 12.50 -16.88 -43.48
N PHE A 572 12.23 -17.80 -42.56
CA PHE A 572 13.08 -18.02 -41.39
C PHE A 572 14.16 -19.07 -41.67
N ASP A 573 15.38 -18.79 -41.22
CA ASP A 573 16.47 -19.77 -41.30
C ASP A 573 16.11 -21.04 -40.54
N ARG A 574 16.45 -22.19 -41.12
CA ARG A 574 16.23 -23.50 -40.51
C ARG A 574 17.04 -23.71 -39.23
N LYS A 575 18.10 -22.93 -39.03
CA LYS A 575 19.00 -23.06 -37.88
C LYS A 575 18.72 -21.94 -36.88
N VAL A 576 18.27 -22.33 -35.70
CA VAL A 576 18.02 -21.45 -34.56
C VAL A 576 19.07 -21.74 -33.50
N SER A 577 19.50 -20.74 -32.72
CA SER A 577 20.51 -20.95 -31.68
C SER A 577 20.02 -20.52 -30.30
N ALA A 578 19.97 -21.44 -29.34
CA ALA A 578 19.78 -21.14 -27.92
C ALA A 578 21.14 -21.29 -27.19
N SER A 579 21.33 -22.35 -26.39
CA SER A 579 22.65 -22.81 -25.98
C SER A 579 23.42 -23.46 -27.14
N GLU A 580 22.71 -24.31 -27.89
CA GLU A 580 23.22 -25.01 -29.07
C GLU A 580 22.42 -24.64 -30.33
N GLU A 581 22.89 -25.10 -31.48
CA GLU A 581 22.19 -24.94 -32.76
C GLU A 581 21.12 -26.03 -32.91
N CYS A 582 19.89 -25.63 -33.19
CA CYS A 582 18.71 -26.49 -33.33
C CYS A 582 18.06 -26.29 -34.70
N GLU A 583 17.37 -27.32 -35.21
CA GLU A 583 16.57 -27.18 -36.43
C GLU A 583 15.15 -26.69 -36.12
N LEU A 584 14.70 -25.66 -36.83
CA LEU A 584 13.34 -25.15 -36.81
C LEU A 584 12.40 -26.12 -37.53
N LYS A 585 11.35 -26.55 -36.83
CA LYS A 585 10.27 -27.38 -37.39
C LYS A 585 9.22 -26.51 -38.07
N TYR A 586 8.43 -27.10 -38.98
CA TYR A 586 7.38 -26.41 -39.72
C TYR A 586 6.08 -27.22 -39.66
N ILE A 587 4.98 -26.59 -39.23
CA ILE A 587 3.63 -27.19 -39.27
C ILE A 587 2.84 -26.75 -40.51
N SER A 588 3.10 -25.55 -41.04
CA SER A 588 2.48 -25.06 -42.27
C SER A 588 3.19 -25.58 -43.52
N ALA A 589 2.43 -25.78 -44.60
CA ALA A 589 3.01 -25.94 -45.94
C ALA A 589 3.69 -24.64 -46.42
N ASP A 590 3.17 -23.49 -45.97
CA ASP A 590 3.66 -22.15 -46.31
C ASP A 590 4.77 -21.72 -45.34
N THR A 591 6.00 -21.78 -45.80
CA THR A 591 7.23 -21.43 -45.03
C THR A 591 7.88 -20.14 -45.52
N VAL A 592 7.26 -19.51 -46.52
CA VAL A 592 7.75 -18.36 -47.25
C VAL A 592 6.58 -17.42 -47.48
N VAL A 593 6.78 -16.13 -47.27
CA VAL A 593 5.84 -15.08 -47.71
C VAL A 593 6.41 -14.35 -48.90
N TYR A 594 5.59 -14.17 -49.93
CA TYR A 594 5.93 -13.45 -51.15
C TYR A 594 5.23 -12.10 -51.14
N PHE A 595 5.98 -11.02 -51.36
CA PHE A 595 5.41 -9.69 -51.36
C PHE A 595 6.16 -8.72 -52.28
N THR A 596 5.49 -7.64 -52.63
CA THR A 596 6.10 -6.46 -53.24
C THR A 596 5.72 -5.23 -52.43
N VAL A 597 6.41 -4.12 -52.64
CA VAL A 597 6.20 -2.89 -51.88
C VAL A 597 5.74 -1.77 -52.80
N ARG A 598 4.86 -0.90 -52.28
CA ARG A 598 4.52 0.38 -52.89
C ARG A 598 4.68 1.52 -51.87
N PRO A 599 4.80 2.78 -52.31
CA PRO A 599 4.71 3.91 -51.41
C PRO A 599 3.40 3.85 -50.64
N SER A 600 3.47 4.15 -49.35
CA SER A 600 2.25 4.33 -48.58
C SER A 600 1.50 5.56 -49.05
N ASN A 601 0.18 5.42 -49.20
CA ASN A 601 -0.75 6.53 -49.25
C ASN A 601 -1.59 6.63 -47.97
N PHE A 602 -1.26 5.85 -46.94
CA PHE A 602 -1.92 5.91 -45.64
C PHE A 602 -1.61 7.25 -44.98
N ILE A 603 -2.66 8.01 -44.72
CA ILE A 603 -2.57 9.30 -44.04
C ILE A 603 -3.41 9.18 -42.78
N MET A 604 -2.80 9.56 -41.65
CA MET A 604 -3.48 9.64 -40.38
C MET A 604 -3.28 11.03 -39.78
N GLN A 605 -4.37 11.63 -39.33
CA GLN A 605 -4.37 12.93 -38.67
C GLN A 605 -5.03 12.78 -37.31
N VAL A 606 -4.32 13.20 -36.26
CA VAL A 606 -4.81 13.19 -34.88
C VAL A 606 -5.10 14.64 -34.47
N ASN A 607 -6.32 14.89 -33.99
CA ASN A 607 -6.75 16.19 -33.49
C ASN A 607 -7.49 16.02 -32.17
N GLY A 608 -6.76 16.17 -31.06
CA GLY A 608 -7.27 15.89 -29.72
C GLY A 608 -7.71 14.42 -29.61
N ARG A 609 -9.00 14.21 -29.29
CA ARG A 609 -9.57 12.88 -29.03
C ARG A 609 -9.97 12.10 -30.28
N ARG A 610 -9.82 12.69 -31.47
CA ARG A 610 -10.23 12.08 -32.74
C ARG A 610 -9.04 11.87 -33.66
N ALA A 611 -8.96 10.68 -34.21
CA ALA A 611 -8.08 10.34 -35.31
C ALA A 611 -8.90 10.07 -36.58
N VAL A 612 -8.44 10.59 -37.71
CA VAL A 612 -9.02 10.32 -39.03
C VAL A 612 -7.93 9.70 -39.89
N ALA A 613 -8.25 8.56 -40.51
CA ALA A 613 -7.34 7.87 -41.40
C ALA A 613 -7.97 7.62 -42.78
N SER A 614 -7.14 7.66 -43.81
CA SER A 614 -7.54 7.40 -45.19
C SER A 614 -6.42 6.69 -45.95
N GLY A 615 -6.76 6.08 -47.09
CA GLY A 615 -5.81 5.36 -47.93
C GLY A 615 -5.81 3.85 -47.66
N ASN A 616 -4.78 3.15 -48.12
CA ASN A 616 -4.67 1.71 -47.89
C ASN A 616 -4.03 1.46 -46.51
N TRP A 617 -4.59 0.55 -45.73
CA TRP A 617 -4.12 0.24 -44.39
C TRP A 617 -2.61 -0.03 -44.34
N ASN A 618 -1.95 0.53 -43.34
CA ASN A 618 -0.52 0.39 -43.10
C ASN A 618 -0.24 0.39 -41.58
N PRO A 619 -0.10 -0.79 -40.96
CA PRO A 619 0.06 -0.91 -39.51
C PRO A 619 1.38 -0.28 -39.04
N THR A 620 2.45 -0.39 -39.82
CA THR A 620 3.76 0.20 -39.48
C THR A 620 3.69 1.74 -39.39
N ILE A 621 2.94 2.42 -40.27
CA ILE A 621 2.76 3.88 -40.15
C ILE A 621 1.84 4.20 -38.98
N PHE A 622 0.76 3.44 -38.79
CA PHE A 622 -0.13 3.61 -37.65
C PHE A 622 0.63 3.53 -36.31
N GLU A 623 1.46 2.50 -36.12
CA GLU A 623 2.29 2.31 -34.91
C GLU A 623 3.35 3.43 -34.74
N SER A 624 3.71 4.14 -35.81
CA SER A 624 4.64 5.28 -35.73
C SER A 624 3.98 6.60 -35.33
N VAL A 625 2.64 6.66 -35.34
CA VAL A 625 1.90 7.81 -34.85
C VAL A 625 1.87 7.76 -33.33
N ASP A 626 2.32 8.82 -32.69
CA ASP A 626 2.26 8.96 -31.23
C ASP A 626 0.79 9.16 -30.80
N LEU A 627 0.13 8.04 -30.48
CA LEU A 627 -1.25 8.00 -30.01
C LEU A 627 -1.23 7.90 -28.50
N ASP A 628 -1.61 8.99 -27.83
CA ASP A 628 -1.86 8.95 -26.40
C ASP A 628 -3.22 8.29 -26.07
N SER A 629 -3.41 7.97 -24.80
CA SER A 629 -4.62 7.33 -24.27
C SER A 629 -5.87 8.22 -24.30
N THR A 630 -5.79 9.48 -24.72
CA THR A 630 -6.94 10.39 -24.84
C THR A 630 -7.66 10.26 -26.18
N VAL A 631 -7.03 9.62 -27.18
CA VAL A 631 -7.69 9.35 -28.46
C VAL A 631 -8.80 8.32 -28.26
N CYS A 632 -10.05 8.73 -28.48
CA CYS A 632 -11.25 7.94 -28.22
C CYS A 632 -11.95 7.45 -29.50
N SER A 633 -11.69 8.10 -30.63
CA SER A 633 -12.45 7.86 -31.86
C SER A 633 -11.52 7.78 -33.06
N PHE A 634 -11.65 6.71 -33.83
CA PHE A 634 -10.90 6.44 -35.06
C PHE A 634 -11.87 6.38 -36.25
N ASP A 635 -11.80 7.37 -37.13
CA ASP A 635 -12.57 7.40 -38.36
C ASP A 635 -11.77 6.73 -39.48
N PHE A 636 -12.06 5.46 -39.72
CA PHE A 636 -11.42 4.58 -40.71
C PHE A 636 -12.35 4.30 -41.90
N THR A 637 -13.39 5.10 -42.09
CA THR A 637 -14.37 4.90 -43.16
C THR A 637 -13.74 5.01 -44.56
N GLU A 638 -12.70 5.82 -44.71
CA GLU A 638 -11.89 5.97 -45.94
C GLU A 638 -10.65 5.05 -46.00
N VAL A 639 -10.47 4.16 -45.02
CA VAL A 639 -9.39 3.17 -45.01
C VAL A 639 -9.82 1.93 -45.80
N LYS A 640 -8.96 1.49 -46.71
CA LYS A 640 -9.13 0.26 -47.50
C LYS A 640 -8.22 -0.83 -46.97
N GLU A 641 -8.57 -2.08 -47.24
CA GLU A 641 -7.75 -3.26 -46.92
C GLU A 641 -7.55 -3.48 -45.40
N LEU A 642 -8.41 -2.89 -44.54
CA LEU A 642 -8.41 -3.13 -43.09
C LEU A 642 -9.09 -4.46 -42.77
N THR A 643 -8.32 -5.43 -42.28
CA THR A 643 -8.82 -6.78 -41.95
C THR A 643 -8.95 -7.03 -40.45
N GLU A 644 -8.29 -6.21 -39.64
CA GLU A 644 -8.30 -6.28 -38.18
C GLU A 644 -8.20 -4.87 -37.59
N ILE A 645 -8.69 -4.68 -36.36
CA ILE A 645 -8.57 -3.40 -35.66
C ILE A 645 -7.21 -3.34 -34.94
N PRO A 646 -6.44 -2.24 -35.08
CA PRO A 646 -5.17 -2.10 -34.39
C PRO A 646 -5.35 -1.99 -32.88
N ALA A 647 -4.37 -2.50 -32.12
CA ALA A 647 -4.29 -2.24 -30.69
C ALA A 647 -3.96 -0.76 -30.43
N VAL A 648 -4.65 -0.14 -29.46
CA VAL A 648 -4.47 1.25 -29.07
C VAL A 648 -4.43 1.40 -27.55
N ALA A 649 -3.78 2.46 -27.06
CA ALA A 649 -3.60 2.69 -25.62
C ALA A 649 -4.92 2.90 -24.86
N ASN A 650 -5.94 3.45 -25.53
CA ASN A 650 -7.26 3.65 -24.94
C ASN A 650 -8.15 2.42 -25.18
N PRO A 651 -8.48 1.61 -24.16
CA PRO A 651 -9.34 0.44 -24.34
C PRO A 651 -10.79 0.79 -24.72
N ASN A 652 -11.19 2.04 -24.56
CA ASN A 652 -12.54 2.53 -24.88
C ASN A 652 -12.63 3.12 -26.30
N ALA A 653 -11.56 3.04 -27.09
CA ALA A 653 -11.53 3.59 -28.43
C ALA A 653 -12.58 2.92 -29.33
N VAL A 654 -13.29 3.76 -30.11
CA VAL A 654 -14.32 3.33 -31.08
C VAL A 654 -13.79 3.52 -32.50
N PHE A 655 -13.96 2.49 -33.33
CA PHE A 655 -13.48 2.47 -34.72
C PHE A 655 -14.66 2.51 -35.68
N PHE A 656 -14.76 3.56 -36.48
CA PHE A 656 -15.78 3.72 -37.53
C PHE A 656 -15.21 3.21 -38.84
N THR A 657 -15.80 2.17 -39.41
CA THR A 657 -15.31 1.50 -40.62
C THR A 657 -16.39 1.47 -41.71
N SER A 658 -15.97 1.30 -42.97
CA SER A 658 -16.87 1.13 -44.12
C SER A 658 -17.24 -0.33 -44.39
N VAL A 659 -16.56 -1.27 -43.74
CA VAL A 659 -16.82 -2.71 -43.78
C VAL A 659 -16.74 -3.29 -42.36
N PRO A 660 -17.54 -4.31 -42.01
CA PRO A 660 -17.48 -4.93 -40.69
C PRO A 660 -16.15 -5.67 -40.50
N VAL A 661 -15.61 -5.60 -39.28
CA VAL A 661 -14.40 -6.35 -38.87
C VAL A 661 -14.84 -7.40 -37.84
N ALA A 662 -14.97 -8.65 -38.28
CA ALA A 662 -15.53 -9.73 -37.47
C ALA A 662 -14.70 -10.01 -36.20
N GLY A 663 -15.37 -10.30 -35.09
CA GLY A 663 -14.73 -10.69 -33.82
C GLY A 663 -14.16 -9.54 -33.00
N SER A 664 -14.22 -8.30 -33.48
CA SER A 664 -13.71 -7.12 -32.79
C SER A 664 -14.82 -6.38 -32.04
N ALA A 665 -14.55 -6.01 -30.78
CA ALA A 665 -15.40 -5.06 -30.04
C ALA A 665 -15.16 -3.62 -30.52
N ASN A 666 -16.08 -2.71 -30.21
CA ASN A 666 -15.98 -1.27 -30.44
C ASN A 666 -15.86 -0.86 -31.92
N VAL A 667 -16.28 -1.73 -32.84
CA VAL A 667 -16.34 -1.44 -34.28
C VAL A 667 -17.75 -1.00 -34.66
N VAL A 668 -17.84 0.17 -35.29
CA VAL A 668 -19.07 0.73 -35.83
C VAL A 668 -19.01 0.65 -37.35
N CYS A 669 -19.91 -0.14 -37.93
CA CYS A 669 -20.11 -0.23 -39.37
C CYS A 669 -21.57 0.12 -39.68
N ASP A 670 -21.79 1.03 -40.64
CA ASP A 670 -23.13 1.51 -41.02
C ASP A 670 -24.01 1.97 -39.83
N GLY A 671 -23.39 2.60 -38.82
CA GLY A 671 -24.07 3.11 -37.63
C GLY A 671 -24.46 2.04 -36.60
N SER A 672 -24.00 0.80 -36.75
CA SER A 672 -24.24 -0.31 -35.83
C SER A 672 -22.94 -0.86 -35.25
N CYS A 673 -22.96 -1.20 -33.96
CA CYS A 673 -21.88 -1.89 -33.25
C CYS A 673 -22.42 -3.18 -32.63
N ASP A 674 -21.84 -4.32 -32.94
CA ASP A 674 -22.32 -5.61 -32.41
C ASP A 674 -22.03 -5.76 -30.91
N SER A 675 -20.81 -5.39 -30.49
CA SER A 675 -20.38 -5.46 -29.10
C SER A 675 -19.53 -4.24 -28.75
N LEU A 676 -20.08 -3.38 -27.90
CA LEU A 676 -19.39 -2.25 -27.30
C LEU A 676 -18.88 -2.63 -25.91
N VAL A 677 -17.63 -2.33 -25.60
CA VAL A 677 -16.98 -2.52 -24.31
C VAL A 677 -16.37 -1.19 -23.88
N VAL A 678 -16.80 -0.69 -22.73
CA VAL A 678 -16.32 0.55 -22.14
C VAL A 678 -15.84 0.29 -20.73
N VAL A 679 -14.58 0.58 -20.46
CA VAL A 679 -13.88 0.40 -19.19
C VAL A 679 -13.93 1.70 -18.38
N SER A 680 -14.32 1.61 -17.11
CA SER A 680 -14.31 2.74 -16.19
C SER A 680 -12.89 3.32 -16.00
N GLY A 681 -12.79 4.61 -15.71
CA GLY A 681 -11.52 5.33 -15.54
C GLY A 681 -10.73 5.62 -16.84
N LYS A 682 -11.26 5.27 -18.02
CA LYS A 682 -10.62 5.51 -19.33
C LYS A 682 -11.51 6.43 -20.18
N GLU A 683 -10.91 7.28 -21.02
CA GLU A 683 -11.68 8.27 -21.79
C GLU A 683 -12.59 7.60 -22.82
N PHE A 684 -13.83 8.05 -22.94
CA PHE A 684 -14.81 7.57 -23.91
C PHE A 684 -15.55 8.75 -24.54
N CYS A 685 -15.24 9.03 -25.81
CA CYS A 685 -15.83 10.13 -26.57
C CYS A 685 -15.97 9.72 -28.04
N PRO A 686 -17.06 9.03 -28.42
CA PRO A 686 -17.29 8.61 -29.79
C PRO A 686 -17.46 9.79 -30.74
N GLY A 687 -16.87 9.73 -31.93
CA GLY A 687 -16.93 10.83 -32.90
C GLY A 687 -18.23 10.92 -33.72
N GLN A 688 -19.08 9.90 -33.66
CA GLN A 688 -20.38 9.84 -34.35
C GLN A 688 -21.39 9.01 -33.53
N GLU A 689 -22.68 9.23 -33.74
CA GLU A 689 -23.75 8.48 -33.09
C GLU A 689 -23.89 7.08 -33.72
N PHE A 690 -24.16 6.07 -32.90
CA PHE A 690 -24.40 4.70 -33.35
C PHE A 690 -25.28 3.90 -32.37
N VAL A 691 -25.75 2.74 -32.79
CA VAL A 691 -26.49 1.79 -31.95
C VAL A 691 -25.59 0.62 -31.60
N ALA A 692 -25.45 0.31 -30.31
CA ALA A 692 -24.77 -0.89 -29.84
C ALA A 692 -25.79 -1.99 -29.51
N ASN A 693 -25.70 -3.12 -30.21
CA ASN A 693 -26.59 -4.28 -30.00
C ASN A 693 -26.39 -4.87 -28.60
N LYS A 694 -25.13 -5.02 -28.19
CA LYS A 694 -24.71 -5.33 -26.82
C LYS A 694 -23.67 -4.31 -26.36
N ALA A 695 -23.82 -3.76 -25.18
CA ALA A 695 -22.90 -2.80 -24.59
C ALA A 695 -22.54 -3.20 -23.15
N LEU A 696 -21.25 -3.33 -22.86
CA LEU A 696 -20.70 -3.69 -21.56
C LEU A 696 -19.98 -2.50 -20.95
N PHE A 697 -20.32 -2.15 -19.71
CA PHE A 697 -19.57 -1.20 -18.91
C PHE A 697 -18.78 -1.96 -17.84
N VAL A 698 -17.46 -2.00 -17.98
CA VAL A 698 -16.54 -2.74 -17.12
C VAL A 698 -16.12 -1.87 -15.94
N LEU A 699 -16.29 -2.42 -14.74
CA LEU A 699 -16.12 -1.77 -13.45
C LEU A 699 -14.87 -2.30 -12.73
N PRO A 700 -14.22 -1.49 -11.87
CA PRO A 700 -13.05 -1.91 -11.10
C PRO A 700 -13.44 -2.63 -9.79
N VAL A 701 -14.40 -3.56 -9.84
CA VAL A 701 -14.91 -4.25 -8.64
C VAL A 701 -14.43 -5.69 -8.63
N ASP A 702 -13.69 -6.02 -7.56
CA ASP A 702 -13.19 -7.37 -7.33
C ASP A 702 -13.85 -8.04 -6.12
N LYS A 703 -14.44 -7.27 -5.18
CA LYS A 703 -14.92 -7.76 -3.89
C LYS A 703 -16.39 -7.45 -3.60
N ALA A 704 -17.07 -8.42 -3.00
CA ALA A 704 -18.40 -8.26 -2.42
C ALA A 704 -18.39 -7.25 -1.26
N GLY A 705 -19.50 -6.56 -1.07
CA GLY A 705 -19.67 -5.65 0.07
C GLY A 705 -19.05 -4.26 -0.10
N GLU A 706 -18.27 -4.04 -1.15
CA GLU A 706 -17.68 -2.73 -1.44
C GLU A 706 -18.64 -1.86 -2.27
N TRP A 707 -19.00 -0.69 -1.72
CA TRP A 707 -19.73 0.31 -2.49
C TRP A 707 -18.82 0.88 -3.58
N CYS A 708 -19.39 1.16 -4.75
CA CYS A 708 -18.69 1.75 -5.88
C CYS A 708 -19.54 2.84 -6.52
N GLU A 709 -18.90 3.85 -7.11
CA GLU A 709 -19.60 4.84 -7.92
C GLU A 709 -20.05 4.23 -9.25
N ALA A 710 -21.24 4.61 -9.69
CA ALA A 710 -21.74 4.29 -11.02
C ALA A 710 -22.02 5.60 -11.76
N PHE A 711 -21.22 5.91 -12.77
CA PHE A 711 -21.61 6.83 -13.83
C PHE A 711 -21.45 6.09 -15.16
N VAL A 712 -22.58 5.56 -15.65
CA VAL A 712 -22.59 4.70 -16.83
C VAL A 712 -22.83 5.54 -18.09
N PRO A 713 -22.14 5.31 -19.22
CA PRO A 713 -22.31 6.11 -20.44
C PRO A 713 -23.63 5.86 -21.17
N PHE A 714 -24.27 4.72 -20.94
CA PHE A 714 -25.50 4.27 -21.58
C PHE A 714 -26.37 3.51 -20.59
N PRO A 715 -27.67 3.31 -20.88
CA PRO A 715 -28.56 2.55 -20.00
C PRO A 715 -28.08 1.11 -19.81
N VAL A 716 -27.97 0.68 -18.55
CA VAL A 716 -27.59 -0.70 -18.20
C VAL A 716 -28.58 -1.31 -17.22
N SER A 717 -28.80 -2.61 -17.37
CA SER A 717 -29.63 -3.39 -16.44
C SER A 717 -28.82 -3.76 -15.21
N VAL A 718 -29.43 -3.65 -14.03
CA VAL A 718 -28.82 -4.09 -12.77
C VAL A 718 -29.11 -5.58 -12.61
N PRO A 719 -28.10 -6.45 -12.60
CA PRO A 719 -28.31 -7.89 -12.51
C PRO A 719 -28.71 -8.31 -11.08
N TYR A 720 -29.21 -9.53 -10.96
CA TYR A 720 -29.49 -10.15 -9.67
C TYR A 720 -28.19 -10.31 -8.84
N GLY A 721 -28.27 -10.14 -7.52
CA GLY A 721 -27.10 -10.09 -6.63
C GLY A 721 -26.45 -8.70 -6.54
N ILE A 722 -27.02 -7.69 -7.21
CA ILE A 722 -26.55 -6.31 -7.17
C ILE A 722 -27.67 -5.37 -6.75
N GLN A 723 -27.29 -4.38 -5.98
CA GLN A 723 -28.14 -3.22 -5.76
C GLN A 723 -27.48 -1.97 -6.31
N ALA A 724 -28.28 -1.13 -6.96
CA ALA A 724 -27.87 0.18 -7.43
C ALA A 724 -28.78 1.26 -6.84
N ARG A 725 -28.21 2.43 -6.64
CA ARG A 725 -28.89 3.65 -6.24
C ARG A 725 -28.60 4.73 -7.27
N ARG A 726 -29.64 5.32 -7.84
CA ARG A 726 -29.50 6.55 -8.65
C ARG A 726 -29.51 7.75 -7.71
N MET A 727 -28.55 8.66 -7.87
CA MET A 727 -28.55 9.92 -7.14
C MET A 727 -29.60 10.87 -7.75
N VAL A 728 -30.44 11.48 -6.91
CA VAL A 728 -31.58 12.30 -7.35
C VAL A 728 -31.36 13.78 -7.05
N SER A 729 -30.86 14.13 -5.87
CA SER A 729 -30.61 15.54 -5.49
C SER A 729 -29.60 15.67 -4.36
N ALA A 730 -28.92 16.82 -4.29
CA ALA A 730 -27.91 17.09 -3.27
C ALA A 730 -28.44 17.99 -2.12
N GLY A 731 -28.47 17.46 -0.91
CA GLY A 731 -28.74 18.18 0.34
C GLY A 731 -27.50 18.88 0.92
N SER A 732 -27.61 19.44 2.13
CA SER A 732 -26.49 20.10 2.83
C SER A 732 -25.44 19.11 3.37
N SER A 733 -25.84 17.90 3.76
CA SER A 733 -24.97 16.88 4.36
C SER A 733 -25.13 15.48 3.75
N SER A 734 -26.10 15.29 2.85
CA SER A 734 -26.35 14.01 2.18
C SER A 734 -26.91 14.20 0.77
N ILE A 735 -26.74 13.17 -0.07
CA ILE A 735 -27.41 13.00 -1.35
C ILE A 735 -28.69 12.19 -1.14
N THR A 736 -29.79 12.63 -1.75
CA THR A 736 -31.00 11.84 -1.89
C THR A 736 -30.80 10.87 -3.05
N SER A 737 -31.08 9.59 -2.85
CA SER A 737 -30.97 8.57 -3.88
C SER A 737 -32.19 7.64 -3.86
N GLU A 738 -32.39 6.90 -4.95
CA GLU A 738 -33.48 5.93 -5.10
C GLU A 738 -32.95 4.60 -5.64
N VAL A 739 -33.60 3.50 -5.23
CA VAL A 739 -33.27 2.15 -5.72
C VAL A 739 -33.72 2.01 -7.17
N VAL A 740 -32.83 1.52 -8.03
CA VAL A 740 -33.13 1.33 -9.45
C VAL A 740 -32.75 -0.07 -9.92
N ARG A 741 -33.46 -0.55 -10.95
CA ARG A 741 -33.15 -1.81 -11.68
C ARG A 741 -32.54 -1.57 -13.05
N VAL A 742 -32.58 -0.33 -13.51
CA VAL A 742 -31.92 0.15 -14.70
C VAL A 742 -31.21 1.43 -14.27
N LEU A 743 -29.89 1.47 -14.48
CA LEU A 743 -29.14 2.70 -14.39
C LEU A 743 -29.25 3.36 -15.74
N ASP A 744 -30.01 4.44 -15.83
CA ASP A 744 -30.09 5.22 -17.06
C ASP A 744 -28.70 5.74 -17.43
N GLY A 745 -28.41 5.78 -18.73
CA GLY A 745 -27.19 6.38 -19.23
C GLY A 745 -27.02 7.79 -18.70
N GLN A 746 -25.79 8.15 -18.36
CA GLN A 746 -25.38 9.46 -17.85
C GLN A 746 -25.99 9.83 -16.50
N SER A 747 -26.51 8.85 -15.74
CA SER A 747 -27.01 9.07 -14.39
C SER A 747 -25.96 8.66 -13.35
N PRO A 748 -25.56 9.56 -12.43
CA PRO A 748 -24.68 9.21 -11.32
C PRO A 748 -25.44 8.38 -10.29
N GLY A 749 -24.72 7.45 -9.71
CA GLY A 749 -25.25 6.47 -8.80
C GLY A 749 -24.16 5.81 -8.00
N VAL A 750 -24.57 4.86 -7.17
CA VAL A 750 -23.68 3.92 -6.52
C VAL A 750 -24.24 2.52 -6.66
N PHE A 751 -23.37 1.53 -6.61
CA PHE A 751 -23.77 0.13 -6.59
C PHE A 751 -22.88 -0.66 -5.63
N ILE A 752 -23.29 -1.88 -5.34
CA ILE A 752 -22.58 -2.82 -4.48
C ILE A 752 -23.02 -4.24 -4.86
N SER A 753 -22.06 -5.14 -4.93
CA SER A 753 -22.25 -6.55 -5.28
C SER A 753 -22.31 -7.43 -4.02
N ALA A 754 -23.11 -8.48 -4.07
CA ALA A 754 -23.11 -9.56 -3.08
C ALA A 754 -22.10 -10.68 -3.41
N HIS A 755 -21.38 -10.58 -4.52
CA HIS A 755 -20.41 -11.59 -4.97
C HIS A 755 -19.10 -10.96 -5.44
N ASP A 756 -18.01 -11.66 -5.16
CA ASP A 756 -16.68 -11.34 -5.71
C ASP A 756 -16.65 -11.54 -7.23
N GLY A 757 -15.71 -10.86 -7.90
CA GLY A 757 -15.47 -11.00 -9.34
C GLY A 757 -16.55 -10.44 -10.26
N PHE A 758 -17.58 -9.76 -9.73
CA PHE A 758 -18.53 -9.03 -10.57
C PHE A 758 -17.89 -7.75 -11.12
N ASN A 759 -17.71 -7.68 -12.43
CA ASN A 759 -16.96 -6.58 -13.05
C ASN A 759 -17.63 -5.93 -14.27
N ALA A 760 -18.90 -6.23 -14.61
CA ALA A 760 -19.51 -5.64 -15.81
C ALA A 760 -21.05 -5.48 -15.74
N LEU A 761 -21.54 -4.32 -16.16
CA LEU A 761 -22.98 -4.04 -16.37
C LEU A 761 -23.32 -4.09 -17.87
N GLU A 762 -24.50 -4.61 -18.22
CA GLU A 762 -24.91 -4.83 -19.61
C GLU A 762 -26.11 -3.98 -20.03
N GLY A 763 -26.01 -3.36 -21.21
CA GLY A 763 -27.09 -2.71 -21.95
C GLY A 763 -27.33 -3.43 -23.28
N ALA A 764 -28.59 -3.45 -23.73
CA ALA A 764 -28.99 -4.08 -24.99
C ALA A 764 -29.68 -3.05 -25.89
N ASN A 765 -29.27 -2.99 -27.15
CA ASN A 765 -29.78 -2.07 -28.17
C ASN A 765 -29.76 -0.60 -27.70
N VAL A 766 -28.61 -0.13 -27.24
CA VAL A 766 -28.45 1.23 -26.69
C VAL A 766 -27.94 2.19 -27.75
N THR A 767 -28.53 3.40 -27.80
CA THR A 767 -28.03 4.49 -28.64
C THR A 767 -26.89 5.22 -27.92
N ILE A 768 -25.77 5.37 -28.61
CA ILE A 768 -24.57 6.06 -28.13
C ILE A 768 -24.45 7.39 -28.89
N GLY A 769 -24.51 8.51 -28.19
CA GLY A 769 -24.39 9.84 -28.78
C GLY A 769 -22.97 10.18 -29.22
N ALA A 770 -22.85 11.03 -30.25
CA ALA A 770 -21.58 11.64 -30.66
C ALA A 770 -21.08 12.67 -29.65
N ASP A 771 -19.75 12.84 -29.56
CA ASP A 771 -19.07 13.85 -28.75
C ASP A 771 -19.61 13.92 -27.31
N SER A 772 -19.83 12.76 -26.70
CA SER A 772 -20.43 12.62 -25.38
C SER A 772 -19.53 13.10 -24.24
N THR A 773 -18.88 14.27 -24.35
CA THR A 773 -18.12 14.91 -23.29
C THR A 773 -19.08 15.61 -22.33
N MET A 774 -19.70 14.84 -21.43
CA MET A 774 -20.74 15.39 -20.55
C MET A 774 -20.16 16.14 -19.33
N THR A 775 -20.90 17.16 -18.89
CA THR A 775 -20.77 17.79 -17.57
C THR A 775 -22.18 18.18 -17.10
N ALA A 776 -22.51 17.82 -15.85
CA ALA A 776 -23.74 18.09 -15.08
C ALA A 776 -24.98 17.20 -15.35
N LEU A 777 -25.34 16.36 -14.37
CA LEU A 777 -26.73 15.86 -14.19
C LEU A 777 -27.64 17.03 -13.76
N ASP A 778 -27.08 17.95 -12.95
CA ASP A 778 -27.67 19.21 -12.51
C ASP A 778 -26.55 20.22 -12.13
N SER A 779 -26.88 21.40 -11.63
CA SER A 779 -25.87 22.41 -11.24
C SER A 779 -24.96 22.00 -10.06
N VAL A 780 -25.13 20.79 -9.51
CA VAL A 780 -24.47 20.33 -8.28
C VAL A 780 -23.71 19.02 -8.47
N VAL A 781 -24.17 18.06 -9.24
CA VAL A 781 -23.49 16.77 -9.49
C VAL A 781 -22.99 16.71 -10.94
N CYS A 782 -21.68 16.60 -11.11
CA CYS A 782 -21.01 16.60 -12.41
C CYS A 782 -20.16 15.34 -12.56
N ALA A 783 -20.19 14.75 -13.74
CA ALA A 783 -19.30 13.67 -14.16
C ALA A 783 -19.10 13.78 -15.67
N ALA A 784 -17.98 13.26 -16.15
CA ALA A 784 -17.62 13.27 -17.56
C ALA A 784 -17.06 11.92 -17.98
N THR A 785 -17.18 11.59 -19.26
CA THR A 785 -16.53 10.40 -19.84
C THR A 785 -15.10 10.68 -20.28
N VAL A 786 -14.57 11.88 -19.99
CA VAL A 786 -13.22 12.34 -20.32
C VAL A 786 -12.64 13.08 -19.12
N TYR A 787 -11.32 13.30 -19.08
CA TYR A 787 -10.75 14.14 -18.03
C TYR A 787 -11.26 15.57 -18.12
N ILE A 788 -11.73 16.09 -16.99
CA ILE A 788 -12.14 17.50 -16.86
C ILE A 788 -11.42 18.16 -15.68
N PRO A 789 -11.04 19.45 -15.80
CA PRO A 789 -10.49 20.20 -14.67
C PRO A 789 -11.49 20.26 -13.53
N MET A 790 -11.01 20.10 -12.30
CA MET A 790 -11.86 20.18 -11.12
C MET A 790 -12.05 21.64 -10.71
N GLU A 791 -13.31 22.05 -10.46
CA GLU A 791 -13.59 23.41 -9.99
C GLU A 791 -13.13 23.64 -8.56
N ALA A 792 -12.79 24.90 -8.25
CA ALA A 792 -12.36 25.29 -6.91
C ALA A 792 -13.45 24.96 -5.88
N ARG A 793 -13.11 24.11 -4.91
CA ARG A 793 -13.99 23.64 -3.81
C ARG A 793 -15.04 22.58 -4.21
N ALA A 794 -14.93 21.94 -5.37
CA ALA A 794 -15.65 20.70 -5.61
C ALA A 794 -15.14 19.58 -4.67
N MET A 795 -15.96 18.55 -4.47
CA MET A 795 -15.61 17.34 -3.73
C MET A 795 -15.67 16.13 -4.67
N LEU A 796 -14.77 15.17 -4.49
CA LEU A 796 -14.76 13.93 -5.26
C LEU A 796 -15.42 12.80 -4.47
N PHE A 797 -16.03 11.87 -5.20
CA PHE A 797 -16.52 10.64 -4.62
C PHE A 797 -15.35 9.82 -4.04
N GLY A 798 -15.57 9.29 -2.85
CA GLY A 798 -14.62 8.47 -2.10
C GLY A 798 -15.31 7.80 -0.93
N PHE A 799 -14.53 7.30 0.01
CA PHE A 799 -15.05 6.50 1.11
C PHE A 799 -14.57 7.01 2.46
N LYS A 800 -15.50 7.04 3.42
CA LYS A 800 -15.21 7.39 4.82
C LYS A 800 -15.80 6.32 5.71
N SER A 801 -14.94 5.59 6.40
CA SER A 801 -15.32 4.46 7.27
C SER A 801 -16.17 3.40 6.53
N GLY A 802 -15.78 3.05 5.30
CA GLY A 802 -16.47 2.05 4.47
C GLY A 802 -17.79 2.50 3.83
N ALA A 803 -18.26 3.72 4.12
CA ALA A 803 -19.45 4.28 3.49
C ALA A 803 -19.07 5.27 2.36
N PRO A 804 -19.89 5.37 1.29
CA PRO A 804 -19.64 6.28 0.18
C PRO A 804 -19.95 7.75 0.54
N TYR A 805 -18.99 8.62 0.28
CA TYR A 805 -19.02 10.06 0.59
C TYR A 805 -18.42 10.86 -0.57
N PHE A 806 -18.89 12.09 -0.74
CA PHE A 806 -18.14 13.12 -1.43
C PHE A 806 -17.22 13.81 -0.43
N LEU A 807 -15.91 13.81 -0.68
CA LEU A 807 -14.88 14.31 0.21
C LEU A 807 -14.09 15.45 -0.44
N PRO A 808 -13.61 16.43 0.35
CA PRO A 808 -12.62 17.38 -0.13
C PRO A 808 -11.38 16.65 -0.64
N THR A 809 -10.85 17.09 -1.77
CA THR A 809 -9.66 16.53 -2.41
C THR A 809 -8.70 17.64 -2.84
N THR A 810 -7.43 17.30 -3.02
CA THR A 810 -6.40 18.18 -3.59
C THR A 810 -6.16 17.91 -5.08
N GLU A 811 -6.89 16.97 -5.67
CA GLU A 811 -6.78 16.68 -7.10
C GLU A 811 -7.14 17.88 -7.95
N SER A 812 -6.54 17.99 -9.14
CA SER A 812 -6.76 19.11 -10.06
C SER A 812 -7.68 18.75 -11.23
N THR A 813 -8.01 17.47 -11.40
CA THR A 813 -8.82 16.92 -12.47
C THR A 813 -9.71 15.81 -11.95
N VAL A 814 -10.86 15.62 -12.57
CA VAL A 814 -11.76 14.49 -12.31
C VAL A 814 -11.51 13.43 -13.37
N ALA A 815 -11.33 12.17 -12.95
CA ALA A 815 -11.10 11.06 -13.87
C ALA A 815 -12.37 10.74 -14.68
N PRO A 816 -12.25 10.12 -15.88
CA PRO A 816 -13.39 9.63 -16.63
C PRO A 816 -14.28 8.70 -15.80
N PHE A 817 -15.58 8.90 -15.90
CA PHE A 817 -16.64 8.19 -15.16
C PHE A 817 -16.66 8.39 -13.65
N GLN A 818 -15.82 9.29 -13.12
CA GLN A 818 -15.87 9.67 -11.71
C GLN A 818 -16.87 10.79 -11.48
N VAL A 819 -17.57 10.74 -10.34
CA VAL A 819 -18.56 11.76 -9.98
C VAL A 819 -17.95 12.79 -9.04
N MET A 820 -18.13 14.07 -9.36
CA MET A 820 -17.83 15.20 -8.48
C MET A 820 -19.09 15.92 -8.03
N LEU A 821 -19.01 16.50 -6.83
CA LEU A 821 -20.03 17.36 -6.27
C LEU A 821 -19.52 18.81 -6.27
N MET A 822 -20.20 19.69 -7.00
CA MET A 822 -19.97 21.15 -7.12
C MET A 822 -20.40 21.91 -5.86
N LYS A 823 -20.20 21.29 -4.71
CA LYS A 823 -20.52 21.79 -3.38
C LYS A 823 -19.37 21.49 -2.46
N TYR A 824 -19.07 22.43 -1.57
CA TYR A 824 -18.02 22.26 -0.58
C TYR A 824 -18.59 21.96 0.81
N SER A 825 -18.05 20.93 1.47
CA SER A 825 -18.32 20.61 2.87
C SER A 825 -17.05 20.06 3.51
N THR A 826 -16.62 20.65 4.64
CA THR A 826 -15.43 20.18 5.39
C THR A 826 -15.62 18.80 6.00
N ASN A 827 -16.86 18.37 6.24
CA ASN A 827 -17.17 17.07 6.82
C ASN A 827 -17.48 15.98 5.77
N GLY A 828 -17.43 16.35 4.49
CA GLY A 828 -17.95 15.56 3.37
C GLY A 828 -19.47 15.62 3.25
N VAL A 829 -20.00 15.00 2.18
CA VAL A 829 -21.45 14.83 1.94
C VAL A 829 -21.71 13.34 1.71
N ARG A 830 -22.59 12.73 2.49
CA ARG A 830 -22.86 11.30 2.39
C ARG A 830 -23.61 10.95 1.11
N ALA A 831 -23.20 9.93 0.37
CA ALA A 831 -23.82 9.56 -0.90
C ALA A 831 -25.05 8.62 -0.77
N ILE A 832 -25.19 7.91 0.36
CA ILE A 832 -26.30 6.98 0.64
C ILE A 832 -26.99 7.25 1.98
N PRO A 833 -28.24 6.79 2.18
CA PRO A 833 -28.92 6.86 3.48
C PRO A 833 -28.22 6.03 4.59
N ILE A 834 -28.49 6.37 5.86
CA ILE A 834 -27.96 5.60 7.03
C ILE A 834 -28.47 4.16 7.03
N SER A 835 -29.70 3.93 6.54
CA SER A 835 -30.28 2.59 6.44
C SER A 835 -29.35 1.62 5.72
N ASP A 836 -28.57 2.12 4.76
CA ASP A 836 -27.83 1.32 3.81
C ASP A 836 -26.43 0.91 4.30
N ILE A 837 -26.00 1.43 5.46
CA ILE A 837 -24.66 1.18 6.04
C ILE A 837 -24.42 -0.30 6.42
N LYS A 838 -25.48 -1.11 6.47
CA LYS A 838 -25.44 -2.52 6.87
C LYS A 838 -25.49 -3.51 5.71
N TYR A 839 -25.78 -3.05 4.49
CA TYR A 839 -25.74 -3.94 3.34
C TYR A 839 -24.35 -4.47 2.97
N PRO A 840 -23.23 -3.76 3.23
CA PRO A 840 -21.89 -4.36 3.12
C PRO A 840 -21.75 -5.66 3.93
N ASP A 841 -22.21 -5.65 5.18
CA ASP A 841 -22.16 -6.82 6.07
C ASP A 841 -23.00 -7.98 5.49
N LEU A 842 -24.20 -7.69 4.96
CA LEU A 842 -25.05 -8.71 4.33
C LEU A 842 -24.43 -9.28 3.04
N ALA A 843 -23.83 -8.43 2.20
CA ALA A 843 -23.13 -8.86 0.99
C ALA A 843 -21.94 -9.78 1.29
N ASP A 844 -21.11 -9.44 2.29
CA ASP A 844 -19.98 -10.27 2.71
C ASP A 844 -20.45 -11.69 3.12
N VAL A 845 -21.52 -11.76 3.93
CA VAL A 845 -22.05 -13.05 4.41
C VAL A 845 -22.68 -13.85 3.26
N ILE A 846 -23.37 -13.21 2.32
CA ILE A 846 -23.90 -13.87 1.10
C ILE A 846 -22.74 -14.46 0.27
N ASN A 847 -21.70 -13.67 0.03
CA ASN A 847 -20.53 -14.11 -0.74
C ASN A 847 -19.88 -15.32 -0.07
N ARG A 848 -19.60 -15.22 1.22
CA ARG A 848 -19.01 -16.31 2.03
C ARG A 848 -19.87 -17.57 2.01
N ALA A 849 -21.19 -17.44 2.16
CA ALA A 849 -22.10 -18.58 2.10
C ALA A 849 -22.10 -19.24 0.71
N THR A 850 -22.02 -18.44 -0.35
CA THR A 850 -21.97 -18.94 -1.73
C THR A 850 -20.66 -19.68 -2.02
N LEU A 851 -19.53 -19.11 -1.61
CA LEU A 851 -18.21 -19.76 -1.72
C LEU A 851 -18.17 -21.07 -0.93
N LEU A 852 -18.75 -21.07 0.27
CA LEU A 852 -18.83 -22.27 1.11
C LEU A 852 -19.61 -23.41 0.43
N VAL A 853 -20.69 -23.10 -0.31
CA VAL A 853 -21.39 -24.13 -1.09
C VAL A 853 -20.49 -24.70 -2.19
N ALA A 854 -19.73 -23.85 -2.88
CA ALA A 854 -18.81 -24.29 -3.93
C ALA A 854 -17.69 -25.20 -3.40
N ASP A 855 -17.24 -24.96 -2.17
CA ASP A 855 -16.21 -25.76 -1.49
C ASP A 855 -16.72 -27.12 -0.96
N HIS A 856 -18.04 -27.36 -0.98
CA HIS A 856 -18.67 -28.58 -0.47
C HIS A 856 -19.55 -29.31 -1.52
N PRO A 857 -18.99 -29.71 -2.68
CA PRO A 857 -19.74 -30.38 -3.74
C PRO A 857 -20.34 -31.73 -3.31
N GLU A 858 -19.80 -32.37 -2.28
CA GLU A 858 -20.31 -33.61 -1.68
C GLU A 858 -21.70 -33.48 -1.05
N MET A 859 -22.11 -32.26 -0.68
CA MET A 859 -23.42 -32.00 -0.06
C MET A 859 -24.58 -31.97 -1.08
N LYS A 860 -24.29 -32.16 -2.37
CA LYS A 860 -25.27 -32.08 -3.45
C LYS A 860 -26.42 -33.08 -3.26
N GLY A 861 -27.65 -32.58 -3.24
CA GLY A 861 -28.87 -33.38 -3.08
C GLY A 861 -29.24 -33.72 -1.63
N THR A 862 -28.53 -33.13 -0.65
CA THR A 862 -28.92 -33.24 0.77
C THR A 862 -29.94 -32.17 1.13
N LYS A 863 -30.84 -32.49 2.06
CA LYS A 863 -31.80 -31.52 2.59
C LYS A 863 -31.11 -30.32 3.27
N ALA A 864 -29.97 -30.56 3.92
CA ALA A 864 -29.19 -29.48 4.54
C ALA A 864 -28.67 -28.47 3.52
N LEU A 865 -28.20 -28.92 2.35
CA LEU A 865 -27.83 -28.02 1.26
C LEU A 865 -29.05 -27.30 0.68
N ASP A 866 -30.18 -28.00 0.48
CA ASP A 866 -31.40 -27.37 -0.04
C ASP A 866 -31.91 -26.25 0.89
N ASP A 867 -31.95 -26.51 2.20
CA ASP A 867 -32.37 -25.54 3.22
C ASP A 867 -31.37 -24.36 3.29
N PHE A 868 -30.06 -24.63 3.14
CA PHE A 868 -29.02 -23.59 3.14
C PHE A 868 -29.09 -22.72 1.87
N LEU A 869 -29.20 -23.32 0.70
CA LEU A 869 -29.41 -22.61 -0.58
C LEU A 869 -30.67 -21.75 -0.56
N ALA A 870 -31.77 -22.24 0.04
CA ALA A 870 -32.98 -21.44 0.22
C ALA A 870 -32.74 -20.22 1.12
N THR A 871 -31.88 -20.35 2.13
CA THR A 871 -31.53 -19.24 3.04
C THR A 871 -30.58 -18.24 2.36
N ILE A 872 -29.59 -18.71 1.61
CA ILE A 872 -28.73 -17.86 0.76
C ILE A 872 -29.61 -17.06 -0.21
N LYS A 873 -30.52 -17.74 -0.92
CA LYS A 873 -31.45 -17.10 -1.84
C LYS A 873 -32.33 -16.06 -1.14
N LYS A 874 -32.82 -16.33 0.07
CA LYS A 874 -33.58 -15.34 0.84
C LYS A 874 -32.73 -14.10 1.16
N GLY A 875 -31.46 -14.29 1.54
CA GLY A 875 -30.51 -13.21 1.77
C GLY A 875 -30.23 -12.40 0.50
N GLU A 876 -29.99 -13.07 -0.62
CA GLU A 876 -29.80 -12.44 -1.93
C GLU A 876 -31.04 -11.70 -2.45
N ASP A 877 -32.24 -12.27 -2.26
CA ASP A 877 -33.51 -11.62 -2.57
C ASP A 877 -33.68 -10.37 -1.68
N ALA A 878 -33.38 -10.47 -0.39
CA ALA A 878 -33.43 -9.33 0.54
C ALA A 878 -32.45 -8.22 0.13
N PHE A 879 -31.23 -8.60 -0.25
CA PHE A 879 -30.18 -7.71 -0.74
C PHE A 879 -30.56 -7.05 -2.08
N THR A 880 -30.89 -7.86 -3.08
CA THR A 880 -31.22 -7.42 -4.44
C THR A 880 -32.47 -6.54 -4.42
N PHE A 881 -33.54 -6.99 -3.76
CA PHE A 881 -34.81 -6.29 -3.74
C PHE A 881 -34.89 -5.15 -2.73
N VAL A 882 -33.87 -4.99 -1.88
CA VAL A 882 -33.81 -3.98 -0.81
C VAL A 882 -35.06 -4.10 0.07
N THR A 883 -35.43 -5.33 0.40
CA THR A 883 -36.65 -5.63 1.17
C THR A 883 -36.53 -5.11 2.61
N PRO A 884 -35.38 -5.27 3.30
CA PRO A 884 -35.11 -4.59 4.56
C PRO A 884 -34.94 -3.09 4.35
N THR A 885 -35.79 -2.27 4.98
CA THR A 885 -35.74 -0.81 4.81
C THR A 885 -35.02 -0.11 5.96
N LYS A 886 -34.71 -0.85 7.03
CA LYS A 886 -33.99 -0.36 8.22
C LYS A 886 -32.72 -1.16 8.46
N SER A 887 -31.69 -0.50 8.98
CA SER A 887 -30.42 -1.16 9.33
C SER A 887 -30.58 -2.32 10.33
N SER A 888 -31.59 -2.26 11.20
CA SER A 888 -31.90 -3.37 12.12
C SER A 888 -32.44 -4.60 11.40
N GLU A 889 -33.24 -4.41 10.35
CA GLU A 889 -33.82 -5.50 9.55
C GLU A 889 -32.72 -6.14 8.68
N VAL A 890 -31.81 -5.33 8.11
CA VAL A 890 -30.64 -5.84 7.38
C VAL A 890 -29.76 -6.69 8.31
N ARG A 891 -29.50 -6.20 9.52
CA ARG A 891 -28.73 -6.92 10.53
C ARG A 891 -29.37 -8.26 10.91
N GLU A 892 -30.69 -8.31 11.06
CA GLU A 892 -31.41 -9.55 11.36
C GLU A 892 -31.27 -10.58 10.23
N GLU A 893 -31.34 -10.15 8.97
CA GLU A 893 -31.08 -11.04 7.82
C GLU A 893 -29.61 -11.51 7.78
N THR A 894 -28.65 -10.64 8.09
CA THR A 894 -27.23 -11.02 8.22
C THR A 894 -27.03 -12.08 9.31
N GLU A 895 -27.55 -11.84 10.51
CA GLU A 895 -27.45 -12.77 11.65
C GLU A 895 -28.15 -14.11 11.35
N THR A 896 -29.27 -14.08 10.60
CA THR A 896 -29.97 -15.29 10.15
C THR A 896 -29.11 -16.13 9.21
N LEU A 897 -28.44 -15.50 8.25
CA LEU A 897 -27.58 -16.20 7.29
C LEU A 897 -26.29 -16.71 7.96
N GLU A 898 -25.71 -15.96 8.89
CA GLU A 898 -24.57 -16.43 9.71
C GLU A 898 -24.94 -17.67 10.55
N ALA A 899 -26.13 -17.68 11.15
CA ALA A 899 -26.63 -18.86 11.85
C ALA A 899 -26.80 -20.06 10.90
N ALA A 900 -27.28 -19.83 9.69
CA ALA A 900 -27.42 -20.88 8.68
C ALA A 900 -26.07 -21.44 8.21
N ILE A 901 -25.03 -20.60 8.09
CA ILE A 901 -23.65 -21.05 7.84
C ILE A 901 -23.19 -22.02 8.92
N ALA A 902 -23.40 -21.68 10.21
CA ALA A 902 -23.01 -22.55 11.32
C ALA A 902 -23.74 -23.91 11.26
N VAL A 903 -25.04 -23.92 11.00
CA VAL A 903 -25.83 -25.15 10.86
C VAL A 903 -25.37 -25.99 9.66
N PHE A 904 -25.06 -25.37 8.53
CA PHE A 904 -24.55 -26.07 7.34
C PHE A 904 -23.20 -26.74 7.62
N LEU A 905 -22.28 -26.04 8.29
CA LEU A 905 -20.98 -26.58 8.70
C LEU A 905 -21.11 -27.72 9.73
N GLU A 906 -22.09 -27.70 10.63
CA GLU A 906 -22.34 -28.83 11.52
C GLU A 906 -22.88 -30.04 10.75
N ALA A 907 -23.75 -29.82 9.76
CA ALA A 907 -24.31 -30.88 8.92
C ALA A 907 -23.25 -31.56 8.05
N THR A 908 -22.29 -30.81 7.49
CA THR A 908 -21.17 -31.38 6.72
C THR A 908 -20.29 -32.30 7.57
N VAL A 909 -20.15 -32.01 8.88
CA VAL A 909 -19.42 -32.85 9.83
C VAL A 909 -20.15 -34.18 10.10
N THR A 910 -21.48 -34.19 10.09
CA THR A 910 -22.29 -35.42 10.30
C THR A 910 -22.46 -36.29 9.05
N GLY A 911 -22.15 -35.79 7.85
CA GLY A 911 -22.21 -36.54 6.59
C GLY A 911 -21.02 -37.48 6.34
N ILE A 912 -20.00 -37.45 7.19
CA ILE A 912 -18.78 -38.27 7.10
C ILE A 912 -18.93 -39.51 7.99
N ASP A 913 -19.94 -40.35 7.72
CA ASP A 913 -20.12 -41.63 8.41
C ASP A 913 -20.00 -42.79 7.41
N GLU A 914 -18.76 -43.23 7.15
CA GLU A 914 -18.43 -44.65 7.16
C GLU A 914 -16.98 -44.85 7.65
N PRO A 915 -16.74 -45.68 8.69
CA PRO A 915 -15.41 -46.12 9.03
C PRO A 915 -15.00 -47.21 8.01
N VAL A 916 -14.04 -46.90 7.14
CA VAL A 916 -13.35 -47.94 6.37
C VAL A 916 -12.62 -48.85 7.38
N GLN A 917 -13.16 -50.04 7.59
CA GLN A 917 -12.48 -51.13 8.27
C GLN A 917 -11.20 -51.47 7.50
N VAL A 918 -10.03 -51.24 8.10
CA VAL A 918 -8.77 -51.86 7.64
C VAL A 918 -7.97 -52.36 8.84
N ALA A 919 -7.47 -53.58 8.65
CA ALA A 919 -6.77 -54.44 9.59
C ALA A 919 -5.57 -53.81 10.32
N ASP A 920 -5.32 -54.36 11.51
CA ASP A 920 -4.13 -54.18 12.33
C ASP A 920 -2.84 -54.43 11.52
N SER A 921 -2.12 -53.37 11.16
CA SER A 921 -0.66 -53.42 11.03
C SER A 921 -0.05 -52.01 10.96
N ALA A 922 0.56 -51.54 12.06
CA ALA A 922 1.85 -50.83 12.09
C ALA A 922 2.16 -50.31 13.51
N ASP A 923 3.06 -51.00 14.21
CA ASP A 923 3.61 -50.67 15.52
C ASP A 923 4.53 -49.43 15.48
N GLY A 924 3.96 -48.22 15.55
CA GLY A 924 4.68 -46.98 15.82
C GLY A 924 3.92 -46.06 16.79
N PRO A 925 4.57 -45.08 17.45
CA PRO A 925 3.88 -44.08 18.27
C PRO A 925 2.96 -43.21 17.40
N ALA A 926 1.78 -42.88 17.91
CA ALA A 926 0.86 -41.97 17.24
C ALA A 926 1.39 -40.54 17.32
N GLU A 927 1.57 -39.90 16.16
CA GLU A 927 1.94 -38.50 16.03
C GLU A 927 0.70 -37.71 15.62
N TYR A 928 0.42 -36.61 16.32
CA TYR A 928 -0.75 -35.77 16.04
C TYR A 928 -0.29 -34.48 15.38
N TYR A 929 -1.11 -33.98 14.46
CA TYR A 929 -0.86 -32.76 13.71
C TYR A 929 -2.16 -31.94 13.68
N SER A 930 -2.05 -30.62 13.59
CA SER A 930 -3.18 -29.76 13.25
C SER A 930 -3.67 -30.06 11.83
N LEU A 931 -4.87 -29.58 11.49
CA LEU A 931 -5.37 -29.65 10.11
C LEU A 931 -4.48 -28.89 9.11
N SER A 932 -3.71 -27.91 9.58
CA SER A 932 -2.68 -27.17 8.84
C SER A 932 -1.31 -27.88 8.78
N GLY A 933 -1.21 -29.12 9.27
CA GLY A 933 0.01 -29.94 9.14
C GLY A 933 1.09 -29.68 10.20
N ILE A 934 0.79 -28.92 11.25
CA ILE A 934 1.74 -28.61 12.34
C ILE A 934 1.73 -29.75 13.37
N ARG A 935 2.89 -30.30 13.73
CA ARG A 935 2.98 -31.39 14.71
C ARG A 935 2.63 -30.93 16.12
N LEU A 936 1.69 -31.61 16.77
CA LEU A 936 1.18 -31.35 18.11
C LEU A 936 1.88 -32.26 19.14
N GLN A 937 2.27 -31.70 20.29
CA GLN A 937 2.87 -32.48 21.39
C GLN A 937 1.85 -33.33 22.16
N THR A 938 0.62 -32.83 22.30
CA THR A 938 -0.54 -33.54 22.86
C THR A 938 -1.78 -33.15 22.07
N PRO A 939 -2.66 -34.09 21.70
CA PRO A 939 -3.84 -33.75 20.93
C PRO A 939 -4.83 -32.96 21.79
N GLY A 940 -5.22 -31.77 21.34
CA GLY A 940 -6.29 -30.98 21.94
C GLY A 940 -7.67 -31.52 21.55
N GLN A 941 -8.71 -31.17 22.32
CA GLN A 941 -10.10 -31.48 21.98
C GLN A 941 -10.44 -30.90 20.59
N GLY A 942 -10.90 -31.74 19.67
CA GLY A 942 -11.23 -31.35 18.29
C GLY A 942 -10.63 -32.27 17.23
N ILE A 943 -10.69 -31.83 15.97
CA ILE A 943 -10.22 -32.61 14.80
C ILE A 943 -8.72 -32.41 14.63
N VAL A 944 -7.96 -33.51 14.64
CA VAL A 944 -6.51 -33.53 14.41
C VAL A 944 -6.16 -34.56 13.34
N ILE A 945 -5.02 -34.39 12.69
CA ILE A 945 -4.45 -35.39 11.77
C ILE A 945 -3.56 -36.31 12.60
N MET A 946 -3.89 -37.59 12.71
CA MET A 946 -3.06 -38.58 13.36
C MET A 946 -2.29 -39.40 12.30
N LYS A 947 -0.97 -39.40 12.45
CA LYS A 947 -0.03 -40.21 11.67
C LYS A 947 0.52 -41.34 12.53
N ARG A 948 0.49 -42.57 12.01
CA ARG A 948 1.10 -43.74 12.65
C ARG A 948 1.83 -44.55 11.58
N GLY A 949 3.17 -44.47 11.59
CA GLY A 949 3.98 -44.96 10.47
C GLY A 949 3.71 -44.18 9.18
N ASN A 950 3.42 -44.89 8.09
CA ASN A 950 3.06 -44.30 6.78
C ASN A 950 1.56 -44.01 6.62
N GLN A 951 0.74 -44.31 7.63
CA GLN A 951 -0.69 -44.06 7.58
C GLN A 951 -1.04 -42.70 8.20
N VAL A 952 -1.83 -41.90 7.50
CA VAL A 952 -2.32 -40.57 7.94
C VAL A 952 -3.83 -40.57 7.90
N ARG A 953 -4.49 -40.15 8.98
CA ARG A 953 -5.96 -40.05 9.06
C ARG A 953 -6.41 -38.87 9.92
N LYS A 954 -7.55 -38.26 9.58
CA LYS A 954 -8.21 -37.28 10.46
C LYS A 954 -8.92 -38.04 11.58
N VAL A 955 -8.72 -37.64 12.82
CA VAL A 955 -9.34 -38.23 14.01
C VAL A 955 -9.87 -37.14 14.93
N VAL A 956 -10.95 -37.43 15.62
CA VAL A 956 -11.55 -36.52 16.60
C VAL A 956 -11.09 -36.94 17.99
N VAL A 957 -10.39 -36.05 18.68
CA VAL A 957 -9.93 -36.27 20.05
C VAL A 957 -10.98 -35.65 20.97
N LYS A 958 -11.60 -36.50 21.80
CA LYS A 958 -12.66 -36.13 22.73
C LYS A 958 -12.14 -35.66 24.07
#